data_AF-A0A2V7PT67-F1
#
_entry.id   AF-A0A2V7PT67-F1
#
_cell.length_a   1.000
_cell.length_b   1.000
_cell.length_c   1.000
_cell.angle_alpha   90.00
_cell.angle_beta   90.00
_cell.angle_gamma   90.00
#
_symmetry.space_group_name_H-M   'P 1'
#
loop_
_entity.id
_entity.type
_entity.pdbx_description
1 polymer ?
#
loop_
_entity_poly.entity_id
_entity_poly.type
_entity_poly.pdbx_seq_one_letter_code
_entity_poly.pdbx_strand_id
1 'polypeptide(L)'
;PYPIADFQCLLFSQAPAGCSADGWTFTRPYSIATFYEEMSHHRIAMDGVVFAPVRGDSNAAFYTDGCNGITVSGLTSCPSRPLNRMASMLIAALDSISRRPGGDTIWAQFDNDGPDGIPNSGDDNGVVDFVTFLQPEVGGECRSNVPAPTGVWSHRFVISGWTGQMYTTRTPWAGHPGQFIRVNDYTIQSQLGGINACEPTAIMAVGTVAHETGHAFGLPDLYDVSGRTQGIGGWGLMGSGNYARPYSPSSYDASSLNALGWATVDTLGASRSVTTGARLLSDTIFYARTGSSDEYVLVENRQAVLSDTAQMNPALPGICPILGFCAKSPGLLLWLIDQPKVQSSLSSNTVNSGTPQGVELIQADGLNELLVQGTRNRGDRGDSYPGSTGNTRFMLLSSPAARNNSGDYIGFGIDRIEQLAGGFMRFRFTRREPSVVAAASGAATVRVNGQTWARFEEVVPGGELLQLAADSVQLTGGGKSRAQFVAWSQGGPREQTFVSGAARPDTLAATFTYQNRLLLSTVGGGSVAASVVGDVAQGIFLASGTHVTLTANTANGFIFAGWGGDTVATAASLDLTMNRGYDLEARFLAVVQVAASDAVSDLLGTPKLSDVQRTFLDQLGNRNGVFDVGDLLAMYRRTGELAPQAVVEAALRASPRRTGEGRP
;
A
#
# COMPACT_ATOMS: atom_id res chain seq x y z
N PRO A 1 24.12 -33.12 -23.12
CA PRO A 1 23.47 -33.67 -21.91
C PRO A 1 24.51 -33.94 -20.82
N TYR A 2 24.27 -33.41 -19.62
CA TYR A 2 25.11 -33.69 -18.46
C TYR A 2 24.94 -35.16 -18.01
N PRO A 3 25.97 -35.79 -17.45
CA PRO A 3 25.88 -37.08 -16.77
C PRO A 3 24.75 -37.15 -15.73
N ILE A 4 24.14 -38.32 -15.57
CA ILE A 4 23.12 -38.58 -14.53
C ILE A 4 23.67 -38.28 -13.13
N ALA A 5 24.94 -38.63 -12.90
CA ALA A 5 25.62 -38.40 -11.64
C ALA A 5 25.62 -36.92 -11.25
N ASP A 6 25.71 -36.00 -12.22
CA ASP A 6 25.71 -34.56 -11.97
C ASP A 6 24.34 -34.10 -11.46
N PHE A 7 23.25 -34.59 -12.05
CA PHE A 7 21.89 -34.31 -11.57
C PHE A 7 21.59 -34.99 -10.24
N GLN A 8 22.02 -36.25 -10.05
CA GLN A 8 21.89 -36.93 -8.77
C GLN A 8 22.60 -36.15 -7.67
N CYS A 9 23.80 -35.61 -7.97
CA CYS A 9 24.55 -34.80 -7.04
C CYS A 9 23.87 -33.44 -6.79
N LEU A 10 23.43 -32.76 -7.85
CA LEU A 10 22.75 -31.46 -7.78
C LEU A 10 21.44 -31.51 -6.98
N LEU A 11 20.66 -32.58 -7.13
CA LEU A 11 19.34 -32.64 -6.53
C LEU A 11 19.37 -33.29 -5.14
N PHE A 12 20.17 -34.34 -4.93
CA PHE A 12 20.03 -35.20 -3.74
C PHE A 12 21.34 -35.45 -2.97
N SER A 13 22.46 -34.81 -3.32
CA SER A 13 23.70 -34.96 -2.54
C SER A 13 23.61 -34.27 -1.18
N GLN A 14 24.08 -34.95 -0.14
CA GLN A 14 24.31 -34.37 1.19
C GLN A 14 25.61 -33.54 1.28
N ALA A 15 26.45 -33.59 0.24
CA ALA A 15 27.69 -32.83 0.13
C ALA A 15 27.74 -32.08 -1.21
N PRO A 16 26.85 -31.10 -1.45
CA PRO A 16 26.73 -30.40 -2.74
C PRO A 16 28.03 -29.68 -3.15
N ALA A 17 28.84 -29.26 -2.18
CA ALA A 17 30.15 -28.65 -2.42
C ALA A 17 31.16 -29.58 -3.13
N GLY A 18 30.99 -30.90 -2.98
CA GLY A 18 31.84 -31.93 -3.57
C GLY A 18 31.41 -32.38 -4.96
N CYS A 19 30.30 -31.85 -5.49
CA CYS A 19 29.83 -32.14 -6.85
C CYS A 19 30.79 -31.47 -7.86
N SER A 20 31.75 -32.22 -8.40
CA SER A 20 32.81 -31.70 -9.28
C SER A 20 32.37 -31.51 -10.74
N ALA A 21 32.76 -30.37 -11.33
CA ALA A 21 32.94 -30.11 -12.78
C ALA A 21 31.68 -30.05 -13.68
N ASP A 22 30.64 -29.38 -13.24
CA ASP A 22 29.41 -29.16 -14.01
C ASP A 22 29.38 -27.84 -14.81
N GLY A 23 30.56 -27.23 -15.01
CA GLY A 23 30.74 -25.98 -15.75
C GLY A 23 30.66 -24.71 -14.90
N TRP A 24 30.46 -24.82 -13.58
CA TRP A 24 30.41 -23.67 -12.68
C TRP A 24 31.79 -23.27 -12.16
N THR A 25 32.03 -21.97 -12.02
CA THR A 25 33.31 -21.41 -11.54
C THR A 25 33.41 -21.31 -10.02
N PHE A 26 32.40 -21.77 -9.28
CA PHE A 26 32.33 -21.69 -7.82
C PHE A 26 31.58 -22.88 -7.21
N THR A 27 31.78 -23.09 -5.90
CA THR A 27 31.20 -24.20 -5.13
C THR A 27 29.69 -24.05 -4.95
N ARG A 28 28.93 -25.11 -5.22
CA ARG A 28 27.49 -25.14 -4.95
C ARG A 28 27.21 -25.19 -3.45
N PRO A 29 26.41 -24.26 -2.90
CA PRO A 29 26.07 -24.28 -1.49
C PRO A 29 24.97 -25.32 -1.17
N TYR A 30 24.10 -25.62 -2.13
CA TYR A 30 22.91 -26.44 -1.90
C TYR A 30 22.70 -27.50 -2.98
N SER A 31 22.21 -28.67 -2.55
CA SER A 31 21.34 -29.53 -3.35
C SER A 31 19.87 -29.24 -2.99
N ILE A 32 18.90 -29.83 -3.70
CA ILE A 32 17.50 -29.70 -3.27
C ILE A 32 17.29 -30.34 -1.90
N ALA A 33 17.90 -31.50 -1.65
CA ALA A 33 17.82 -32.18 -0.37
C ALA A 33 18.36 -31.29 0.78
N THR A 34 19.58 -30.78 0.67
CA THR A 34 20.16 -29.98 1.77
C THR A 34 19.46 -28.64 1.94
N PHE A 35 18.92 -28.05 0.86
CA PHE A 35 18.14 -26.82 0.93
C PHE A 35 16.84 -26.99 1.71
N TYR A 36 16.09 -28.06 1.46
CA TYR A 36 14.82 -28.32 2.14
C TYR A 36 15.01 -28.83 3.58
N GLU A 37 16.04 -29.64 3.83
CA GLU A 37 16.44 -30.01 5.18
C GLU A 37 16.78 -28.77 6.02
N GLU A 38 17.58 -27.86 5.47
CA GLU A 38 17.93 -26.61 6.15
C GLU A 38 16.70 -25.71 6.37
N MET A 39 15.91 -25.46 5.32
CA MET A 39 14.76 -24.57 5.39
C MET A 39 13.66 -25.07 6.35
N SER A 40 13.48 -26.39 6.43
CA SER A 40 12.49 -27.01 7.33
C SER A 40 13.00 -27.16 8.78
N HIS A 41 14.25 -26.79 9.05
CA HIS A 41 14.95 -27.07 10.31
C HIS A 41 15.01 -28.57 10.63
N HIS A 42 15.35 -29.37 9.60
CA HIS A 42 15.45 -30.83 9.63
C HIS A 42 14.15 -31.55 10.03
N ARG A 43 12.99 -30.90 9.82
CA ARG A 43 11.68 -31.56 9.99
C ARG A 43 11.38 -32.54 8.87
N ILE A 44 11.95 -32.31 7.69
CA ILE A 44 11.89 -33.23 6.55
C ILE A 44 13.30 -33.59 6.09
N ALA A 45 13.42 -34.77 5.50
CA ALA A 45 14.53 -35.17 4.66
C ALA A 45 13.98 -35.45 3.26
N MET A 46 14.81 -35.29 2.24
CA MET A 46 14.43 -35.58 0.87
C MET A 46 15.44 -36.55 0.25
N ASP A 47 14.95 -37.75 -0.08
CA ASP A 47 15.66 -38.72 -0.89
C ASP A 47 15.04 -38.78 -2.29
N GLY A 48 15.84 -39.13 -3.29
CA GLY A 48 15.38 -39.19 -4.66
C GLY A 48 16.40 -39.83 -5.59
N VAL A 49 15.90 -40.32 -6.72
CA VAL A 49 16.73 -40.94 -7.75
C VAL A 49 16.52 -40.23 -9.09
N VAL A 50 17.62 -40.01 -9.80
CA VAL A 50 17.59 -39.53 -11.17
C VAL A 50 17.65 -40.74 -12.12
N PHE A 51 16.57 -40.96 -12.85
CA PHE A 51 16.51 -42.04 -13.83
C PHE A 51 17.40 -41.78 -15.05
N ALA A 52 17.86 -42.88 -15.68
CA ALA A 52 18.58 -42.78 -16.93
C ALA A 52 17.75 -42.10 -18.02
N PRO A 53 18.35 -41.21 -18.85
CA PRO A 53 17.63 -40.40 -19.82
C PRO A 53 16.68 -41.22 -20.69
N VAL A 54 15.51 -40.65 -20.98
CA VAL A 54 14.59 -41.18 -21.97
C VAL A 54 14.78 -40.40 -23.26
N ARG A 55 15.02 -41.10 -24.37
CA ARG A 55 15.01 -40.51 -25.70
C ARG A 55 13.57 -40.50 -26.23
N GLY A 56 13.03 -39.31 -26.47
CA GLY A 56 11.76 -39.14 -27.16
C GLY A 56 11.82 -39.62 -28.62
N ASP A 57 10.66 -39.87 -29.22
CA ASP A 57 10.51 -40.28 -30.62
C ASP A 57 10.65 -39.11 -31.61
N SER A 58 10.62 -37.88 -31.11
CA SER A 58 10.61 -36.64 -31.88
C SER A 58 11.54 -35.59 -31.26
N ASN A 59 11.78 -34.48 -31.97
CA ASN A 59 12.60 -33.38 -31.47
C ASN A 59 11.79 -32.44 -30.53
N ALA A 60 12.49 -31.55 -29.82
CA ALA A 60 11.84 -30.62 -28.89
C ALA A 60 10.76 -29.74 -29.56
N ALA A 61 11.01 -29.26 -30.79
CA ALA A 61 10.06 -28.42 -31.52
C ALA A 61 8.70 -29.12 -31.76
N PHE A 62 8.70 -30.45 -31.92
CA PHE A 62 7.46 -31.22 -32.01
C PHE A 62 6.67 -31.21 -30.69
N TYR A 63 7.33 -31.43 -29.54
CA TYR A 63 6.64 -31.48 -28.26
C TYR A 63 6.23 -30.10 -27.74
N THR A 64 7.03 -29.07 -28.04
CA THR A 64 6.74 -27.69 -27.62
C THR A 64 5.81 -26.96 -28.57
N ASP A 65 5.66 -27.44 -29.81
CA ASP A 65 4.80 -26.91 -30.87
C ASP A 65 4.95 -25.39 -31.07
N GLY A 66 6.16 -24.85 -30.86
CA GLY A 66 6.43 -23.41 -30.90
C GLY A 66 5.84 -22.58 -29.75
N CYS A 67 5.11 -23.22 -28.82
CA CYS A 67 4.54 -22.61 -27.62
C CYS A 67 5.35 -22.82 -26.36
N ASN A 68 6.56 -23.41 -26.42
CA ASN A 68 7.29 -23.83 -25.22
C ASN A 68 6.45 -24.80 -24.34
N GLY A 69 5.56 -25.59 -24.96
CA GLY A 69 4.75 -26.62 -24.28
C GLY A 69 3.51 -26.12 -23.54
N ILE A 70 3.40 -24.84 -23.17
CA ILE A 70 2.22 -24.25 -22.53
C ILE A 70 1.88 -22.90 -23.15
N THR A 71 0.60 -22.57 -23.33
CA THR A 71 0.21 -21.25 -23.85
C THR A 71 0.15 -20.24 -22.71
N VAL A 72 1.06 -19.25 -22.74
CA VAL A 72 1.02 -18.10 -21.83
C VAL A 72 0.63 -16.86 -22.61
N SER A 73 -0.57 -16.34 -22.37
CA SER A 73 -1.15 -15.21 -23.12
C SER A 73 -0.25 -13.99 -23.10
N GLY A 74 -0.06 -13.35 -24.26
CA GLY A 74 0.80 -12.17 -24.43
C GLY A 74 2.30 -12.44 -24.29
N LEU A 75 2.68 -13.68 -23.97
CA LEU A 75 4.06 -14.10 -23.79
C LEU A 75 4.43 -15.11 -24.89
N THR A 76 3.93 -16.34 -24.89
CA THR A 76 4.42 -17.39 -25.81
C THR A 76 4.06 -17.12 -27.29
N SER A 77 5.03 -17.34 -28.18
CA SER A 77 4.89 -17.17 -29.63
C SER A 77 4.22 -18.38 -30.29
N CYS A 78 3.01 -18.68 -29.85
CA CYS A 78 2.27 -19.84 -30.30
C CYS A 78 1.82 -19.75 -31.77
N PRO A 79 1.77 -20.88 -32.51
CA PRO A 79 1.05 -20.94 -33.77
C PRO A 79 -0.45 -20.66 -33.56
N SER A 80 -1.17 -20.31 -34.63
CA SER A 80 -2.60 -19.94 -34.56
C SER A 80 -3.51 -21.07 -34.06
N ARG A 81 -3.04 -22.32 -34.12
CA ARG A 81 -3.71 -23.52 -33.62
C ARG A 81 -2.68 -24.44 -32.96
N PRO A 82 -2.30 -24.16 -31.71
CA PRO A 82 -1.31 -24.98 -31.03
C PRO A 82 -1.87 -26.38 -30.78
N LEU A 83 -1.08 -27.38 -31.15
CA LEU A 83 -1.31 -28.77 -30.83
C LEU A 83 -0.57 -29.07 -29.54
N ASN A 84 -1.34 -29.37 -28.50
CA ASN A 84 -0.74 -29.73 -27.23
C ASN A 84 -0.14 -31.14 -27.28
N ARG A 85 1.17 -31.20 -27.50
CA ARG A 85 1.94 -32.45 -27.65
C ARG A 85 2.81 -32.76 -26.44
N MET A 86 2.85 -31.87 -25.45
CA MET A 86 3.67 -32.04 -24.25
C MET A 86 3.28 -33.27 -23.45
N ALA A 87 1.98 -33.56 -23.36
CA ALA A 87 1.44 -34.78 -22.77
C ALA A 87 2.04 -36.06 -23.38
N SER A 88 2.23 -36.10 -24.71
CA SER A 88 2.81 -37.27 -25.38
C SER A 88 4.25 -37.54 -24.96
N MET A 89 5.02 -36.47 -24.69
CA MET A 89 6.39 -36.57 -24.18
C MET A 89 6.42 -37.15 -22.76
N LEU A 90 5.57 -36.63 -21.86
CA LEU A 90 5.49 -37.09 -20.47
C LEU A 90 5.10 -38.57 -20.41
N ILE A 91 4.05 -38.95 -21.13
CA ILE A 91 3.56 -40.33 -21.16
C ILE A 91 4.60 -41.26 -21.77
N ALA A 92 5.26 -40.88 -22.87
CA ALA A 92 6.31 -41.69 -23.48
C ALA A 92 7.52 -41.87 -22.54
N ALA A 93 7.86 -40.84 -21.75
CA ALA A 93 8.91 -40.93 -20.75
C ALA A 93 8.57 -41.94 -19.65
N LEU A 94 7.37 -41.84 -19.07
CA LEU A 94 6.90 -42.76 -18.03
C LEU A 94 6.74 -44.19 -18.56
N ASP A 95 6.24 -44.36 -19.80
CA ASP A 95 6.14 -45.66 -20.47
C ASP A 95 7.51 -46.29 -20.70
N SER A 96 8.50 -45.49 -21.09
CA SER A 96 9.87 -45.96 -21.25
C SER A 96 10.42 -46.51 -19.94
N ILE A 97 10.19 -45.81 -18.82
CA ILE A 97 10.64 -46.24 -17.48
C ILE A 97 9.89 -47.50 -17.06
N SER A 98 8.56 -47.51 -17.13
CA SER A 98 7.73 -48.65 -16.73
C SER A 98 7.98 -49.92 -17.56
N ARG A 99 8.51 -49.80 -18.79
CA ARG A 99 8.85 -50.95 -19.67
C ARG A 99 10.25 -51.51 -19.44
N ARG A 100 11.13 -50.83 -18.72
CA ARG A 100 12.50 -51.31 -18.44
C ARG A 100 12.48 -52.46 -17.44
N PRO A 101 13.53 -53.30 -17.38
CA PRO A 101 13.70 -54.26 -16.30
C PRO A 101 13.59 -53.56 -14.93
N GLY A 102 12.74 -54.10 -14.03
CA GLY A 102 12.43 -53.50 -12.73
C GLY A 102 11.35 -52.42 -12.75
N GLY A 103 10.80 -52.04 -13.92
CA GLY A 103 9.72 -51.05 -14.04
C GLY A 103 8.38 -51.48 -13.40
N ASP A 104 8.23 -52.77 -13.11
CA ASP A 104 7.15 -53.39 -12.35
C ASP A 104 7.33 -53.31 -10.83
N THR A 105 8.45 -52.78 -10.35
CA THR A 105 8.69 -52.54 -8.92
C THR A 105 9.17 -51.13 -8.61
N ILE A 106 9.74 -50.41 -9.58
CA ILE A 106 10.48 -49.17 -9.35
C ILE A 106 9.64 -48.05 -8.73
N TRP A 107 8.35 -47.97 -9.06
CA TRP A 107 7.49 -46.88 -8.60
C TRP A 107 7.02 -47.06 -7.15
N ALA A 108 7.15 -48.26 -6.58
CA ALA A 108 6.74 -48.57 -5.22
C ALA A 108 7.43 -47.71 -4.16
N GLN A 109 8.68 -47.28 -4.43
CA GLN A 109 9.45 -46.52 -3.45
C GLN A 109 9.06 -45.03 -3.37
N PHE A 110 8.17 -44.53 -4.25
CA PHE A 110 7.81 -43.11 -4.33
C PHE A 110 6.35 -42.81 -4.01
N ASP A 111 5.62 -43.80 -3.51
CA ASP A 111 4.26 -43.66 -2.96
C ASP A 111 4.46 -43.92 -1.46
N ASN A 112 4.65 -42.87 -0.67
CA ASN A 112 5.06 -42.97 0.74
C ASN A 112 4.40 -41.85 1.58
N ASP A 113 3.13 -41.60 1.31
CA ASP A 113 2.33 -40.56 1.96
C ASP A 113 1.44 -41.10 3.09
N GLY A 114 1.51 -42.41 3.35
CA GLY A 114 0.92 -43.09 4.48
C GLY A 114 1.57 -42.73 5.83
N PRO A 115 0.80 -42.71 6.94
CA PRO A 115 1.34 -42.47 8.29
C PRO A 115 2.43 -43.45 8.75
N ASP A 116 2.55 -44.64 8.15
CA ASP A 116 3.55 -45.64 8.56
C ASP A 116 4.97 -45.36 8.04
N GLY A 117 5.10 -44.49 7.03
CA GLY A 117 6.38 -44.12 6.41
C GLY A 117 7.06 -45.29 5.69
N ILE A 118 6.30 -46.31 5.30
CA ILE A 118 6.76 -47.45 4.52
C ILE A 118 6.25 -47.30 3.09
N PRO A 119 7.12 -47.18 2.07
CA PRO A 119 6.65 -46.98 0.70
C PRO A 119 5.82 -48.15 0.15
N ASN A 120 4.76 -47.81 -0.58
CA ASN A 120 3.76 -48.71 -1.17
C ASN A 120 3.26 -49.75 -0.15
N SER A 121 2.77 -49.26 0.97
CA SER A 121 2.07 -49.98 2.02
C SER A 121 0.55 -49.88 1.85
N GLY A 122 -0.21 -50.31 2.87
CA GLY A 122 -1.68 -50.36 2.80
C GLY A 122 -2.37 -49.02 3.06
N ASP A 123 -1.65 -48.06 3.63
CA ASP A 123 -2.12 -46.72 3.99
C ASP A 123 -1.70 -45.64 2.98
N ASP A 124 -0.81 -45.95 2.04
CA ASP A 124 -0.48 -45.09 0.90
C ASP A 124 -1.64 -44.98 -0.11
N ASN A 125 -1.66 -43.88 -0.85
CA ASN A 125 -2.77 -43.55 -1.75
C ASN A 125 -2.67 -44.17 -3.16
N GLY A 126 -1.58 -44.87 -3.48
CA GLY A 126 -1.36 -45.49 -4.79
C GLY A 126 -0.92 -44.50 -5.87
N VAL A 127 -0.35 -43.35 -5.50
CA VAL A 127 0.08 -42.27 -6.40
C VAL A 127 1.45 -41.78 -5.97
N VAL A 128 2.38 -41.70 -6.93
CA VAL A 128 3.71 -41.16 -6.67
C VAL A 128 3.64 -39.74 -6.10
N ASP A 129 4.32 -39.53 -4.98
CA ASP A 129 4.32 -38.29 -4.19
C ASP A 129 4.78 -37.09 -5.03
N PHE A 130 5.88 -37.24 -5.77
CA PHE A 130 6.46 -36.16 -6.56
C PHE A 130 7.34 -36.67 -7.72
N VAL A 131 7.16 -36.08 -8.91
CA VAL A 131 8.01 -36.34 -10.09
C VAL A 131 8.47 -35.03 -10.71
N THR A 132 9.78 -34.92 -10.96
CA THR A 132 10.37 -33.84 -11.74
C THR A 132 10.91 -34.37 -13.07
N PHE A 133 10.42 -33.83 -14.18
CA PHE A 133 10.95 -34.08 -15.52
C PHE A 133 12.04 -33.06 -15.84
N LEU A 134 13.18 -33.52 -16.37
CA LEU A 134 14.28 -32.65 -16.79
C LEU A 134 14.46 -32.67 -18.31
N GLN A 135 14.14 -31.58 -18.99
CA GLN A 135 14.30 -31.44 -20.45
C GLN A 135 15.70 -30.89 -20.82
N PRO A 136 16.34 -31.37 -21.91
CA PRO A 136 17.72 -31.03 -22.23
C PRO A 136 17.92 -29.60 -22.77
N GLU A 137 16.87 -28.91 -23.18
CA GLU A 137 16.92 -27.53 -23.69
C GLU A 137 16.91 -26.49 -22.56
N VAL A 138 17.27 -25.24 -22.88
CA VAL A 138 16.99 -24.10 -22.00
C VAL A 138 15.48 -23.87 -21.92
N GLY A 139 14.99 -23.54 -20.73
CA GLY A 139 13.58 -23.26 -20.48
C GLY A 139 13.02 -22.12 -21.32
N GLY A 140 11.75 -22.24 -21.73
CA GLY A 140 11.05 -21.23 -22.55
C GLY A 140 10.90 -19.87 -21.87
N GLU A 141 11.00 -19.83 -20.54
CA GLU A 141 10.98 -18.62 -19.72
C GLU A 141 12.16 -17.67 -19.99
N CYS A 142 13.27 -18.18 -20.53
CA CYS A 142 14.51 -17.46 -20.77
C CYS A 142 14.53 -16.63 -22.06
N ARG A 143 13.50 -15.79 -22.24
CA ARG A 143 13.23 -15.02 -23.48
C ARG A 143 14.27 -13.99 -23.85
N SER A 144 15.11 -13.57 -22.92
CA SER A 144 16.21 -12.65 -23.18
C SER A 144 17.33 -13.29 -23.99
N ASN A 145 17.34 -14.62 -24.12
CA ASN A 145 18.33 -15.32 -24.91
C ASN A 145 18.12 -15.10 -26.41
N VAL A 146 19.22 -15.06 -27.16
CA VAL A 146 19.22 -14.92 -28.62
C VAL A 146 20.04 -16.06 -29.22
N PRO A 147 19.43 -16.96 -30.02
CA PRO A 147 18.00 -17.03 -30.35
C PRO A 147 17.14 -17.38 -29.12
N ALA A 148 15.84 -17.06 -29.20
CA ALA A 148 14.88 -17.39 -28.15
C ALA A 148 14.83 -18.91 -27.91
N PRO A 149 14.75 -19.38 -26.65
CA PRO A 149 14.74 -20.81 -26.35
C PRO A 149 13.47 -21.50 -26.86
N THR A 150 13.63 -22.73 -27.33
CA THR A 150 12.54 -23.58 -27.82
C THR A 150 12.11 -24.66 -26.84
N GLY A 151 12.78 -24.74 -25.68
CA GLY A 151 12.48 -25.71 -24.63
C GLY A 151 11.14 -25.45 -23.95
N VAL A 152 10.69 -26.41 -23.15
CA VAL A 152 9.46 -26.29 -22.36
C VAL A 152 9.62 -25.15 -21.34
N TRP A 153 8.57 -24.35 -21.17
CA TRP A 153 8.50 -23.37 -20.08
C TRP A 153 8.38 -24.12 -18.76
N SER A 154 9.29 -23.87 -17.82
CA SER A 154 9.30 -24.60 -16.53
C SER A 154 7.99 -24.38 -15.74
N HIS A 155 7.35 -25.45 -15.26
CA HIS A 155 6.08 -25.37 -14.53
C HIS A 155 5.76 -26.65 -13.73
N ARG A 156 4.79 -26.53 -12.81
CA ARG A 156 4.04 -27.63 -12.19
C ARG A 156 2.66 -27.79 -12.82
N PHE A 157 2.23 -29.03 -13.06
CA PHE A 157 0.86 -29.33 -13.47
C PHE A 157 0.49 -30.79 -13.12
N VAL A 158 -0.66 -31.26 -13.61
CA VAL A 158 -1.10 -32.66 -13.43
C VAL A 158 -1.28 -33.35 -14.79
N ILE A 159 -0.82 -34.59 -14.91
CA ILE A 159 -0.95 -35.39 -16.13
C ILE A 159 -2.42 -35.55 -16.53
N SER A 160 -3.31 -35.76 -15.56
CA SER A 160 -4.75 -35.88 -15.81
C SER A 160 -5.37 -34.62 -16.40
N GLY A 161 -4.76 -33.45 -16.19
CA GLY A 161 -5.20 -32.20 -16.82
C GLY A 161 -4.94 -32.18 -18.33
N TRP A 162 -3.99 -32.98 -18.82
CA TRP A 162 -3.71 -33.13 -20.23
C TRP A 162 -4.46 -34.29 -20.89
N THR A 163 -4.53 -35.43 -20.21
CA THR A 163 -5.00 -36.70 -20.79
C THR A 163 -6.41 -37.08 -20.34
N GLY A 164 -6.96 -36.39 -19.34
CA GLY A 164 -8.22 -36.72 -18.68
C GLY A 164 -8.12 -37.82 -17.62
N GLN A 165 -6.95 -38.43 -17.41
CA GLN A 165 -6.71 -39.52 -16.44
C GLN A 165 -5.27 -39.50 -15.92
N MET A 166 -5.03 -40.03 -14.71
CA MET A 166 -3.65 -40.21 -14.22
C MET A 166 -2.90 -41.25 -15.07
N TYR A 167 -1.57 -41.14 -15.16
CA TYR A 167 -0.76 -42.18 -15.78
C TYR A 167 -0.74 -43.41 -14.87
N THR A 168 -1.04 -44.60 -15.40
CA THR A 168 -0.99 -45.86 -14.64
C THR A 168 0.31 -46.60 -14.97
N THR A 169 1.11 -46.89 -13.95
CA THR A 169 2.39 -47.61 -14.09
C THR A 169 2.16 -49.12 -14.22
N ARG A 170 3.25 -49.89 -14.23
CA ARG A 170 3.22 -51.36 -14.14
C ARG A 170 3.50 -51.88 -12.73
N THR A 171 3.73 -51.00 -11.77
CA THR A 171 4.03 -51.40 -10.39
C THR A 171 2.74 -51.66 -9.62
N PRO A 172 2.51 -52.88 -9.09
CA PRO A 172 1.31 -53.17 -8.32
C PRO A 172 1.19 -52.27 -7.08
N TRP A 173 -0.02 -51.80 -6.81
CA TRP A 173 -0.33 -51.10 -5.57
C TRP A 173 -0.57 -52.14 -4.46
N ALA A 174 0.24 -52.10 -3.42
CA ALA A 174 0.18 -53.07 -2.34
C ALA A 174 -1.20 -53.05 -1.65
N GLY A 175 -1.69 -54.23 -1.28
CA GLY A 175 -3.03 -54.36 -0.68
C GLY A 175 -4.21 -54.18 -1.64
N HIS A 176 -3.99 -53.85 -2.92
CA HIS A 176 -5.03 -53.51 -3.88
C HIS A 176 -4.96 -54.38 -5.15
N PRO A 177 -5.46 -55.63 -5.11
CA PRO A 177 -5.34 -56.58 -6.22
C PRO A 177 -5.87 -56.03 -7.55
N GLY A 178 -5.04 -56.10 -8.60
CA GLY A 178 -5.37 -55.64 -9.94
C GLY A 178 -5.23 -54.13 -10.15
N GLN A 179 -4.82 -53.38 -9.13
CA GLN A 179 -4.52 -51.96 -9.22
C GLN A 179 -3.01 -51.72 -9.22
N PHE A 180 -2.61 -50.59 -9.81
CA PHE A 180 -1.22 -50.22 -10.02
C PHE A 180 -0.99 -48.79 -9.57
N ILE A 181 0.22 -48.49 -9.12
CA ILE A 181 0.65 -47.14 -8.75
C ILE A 181 0.46 -46.20 -9.94
N ARG A 182 0.04 -44.97 -9.65
CA ARG A 182 -0.21 -43.93 -10.64
C ARG A 182 0.77 -42.77 -10.51
N VAL A 183 0.92 -42.00 -11.58
CA VAL A 183 1.65 -40.72 -11.58
C VAL A 183 0.69 -39.65 -12.06
N ASN A 184 0.60 -38.55 -11.32
CA ASN A 184 -0.27 -37.43 -11.70
C ASN A 184 0.41 -36.08 -11.59
N ASP A 185 0.76 -35.67 -10.38
CA ASP A 185 1.46 -34.41 -10.15
C ASP A 185 2.87 -34.47 -10.76
N TYR A 186 3.27 -33.40 -11.43
CA TYR A 186 4.62 -33.31 -11.97
C TYR A 186 5.09 -31.86 -12.04
N THR A 187 6.41 -31.71 -11.96
CA THR A 187 7.09 -30.50 -12.39
C THR A 187 7.96 -30.82 -13.60
N ILE A 188 8.18 -29.84 -14.47
CA ILE A 188 9.11 -29.98 -15.59
C ILE A 188 10.07 -28.80 -15.63
N GLN A 189 11.37 -29.09 -15.73
CA GLN A 189 12.43 -28.11 -15.57
C GLN A 189 13.50 -28.28 -16.66
N SER A 190 14.20 -27.19 -16.96
CA SER A 190 15.37 -27.17 -17.83
C SER A 190 16.58 -27.85 -17.18
N GLN A 191 17.27 -28.73 -17.92
CA GLN A 191 18.59 -29.27 -17.51
C GLN A 191 19.68 -28.20 -17.54
N LEU A 192 19.44 -27.10 -18.25
CA LEU A 192 20.37 -25.99 -18.46
C LEU A 192 19.90 -24.75 -17.69
N GLY A 193 20.82 -23.87 -17.34
CA GLY A 193 20.45 -22.58 -16.76
C GLY A 193 21.60 -21.83 -16.10
N GLY A 194 22.65 -22.52 -15.66
CA GLY A 194 23.81 -21.88 -15.03
C GLY A 194 23.44 -20.93 -13.88
N ILE A 195 24.35 -20.01 -13.58
CA ILE A 195 24.22 -19.08 -12.43
C ILE A 195 23.05 -18.11 -12.56
N ASN A 196 22.59 -17.87 -13.78
CA ASN A 196 21.54 -16.90 -14.08
C ASN A 196 20.19 -17.57 -14.42
N ALA A 197 20.06 -18.88 -14.20
CA ALA A 197 18.92 -19.73 -14.58
C ALA A 197 18.61 -19.81 -16.10
N CYS A 198 19.28 -19.02 -16.94
CA CYS A 198 19.05 -18.95 -18.39
C CYS A 198 20.28 -19.20 -19.26
N GLU A 199 21.36 -19.73 -18.70
CA GLU A 199 22.58 -20.03 -19.45
C GLU A 199 22.47 -21.36 -20.24
N PRO A 200 22.71 -21.35 -21.57
CA PRO A 200 22.58 -22.54 -22.41
C PRO A 200 23.73 -23.55 -22.32
N THR A 201 24.83 -23.16 -21.68
CA THR A 201 26.09 -23.92 -21.66
C THR A 201 26.42 -24.53 -20.31
N ALA A 202 25.60 -24.27 -19.30
CA ALA A 202 25.83 -24.66 -17.92
C ALA A 202 24.62 -25.43 -17.38
N ILE A 203 24.88 -26.45 -16.55
CA ILE A 203 23.81 -27.19 -15.87
C ILE A 203 22.96 -26.22 -15.04
N MET A 204 21.67 -26.52 -14.90
CA MET A 204 20.74 -25.75 -14.09
C MET A 204 21.21 -25.54 -12.63
N ALA A 205 20.66 -24.50 -12.02
CA ALA A 205 20.77 -24.26 -10.58
C ALA A 205 19.55 -24.83 -9.85
N VAL A 206 19.62 -24.97 -8.53
CA VAL A 206 18.54 -25.58 -7.73
C VAL A 206 17.27 -24.72 -7.64
N GLY A 207 17.37 -23.40 -7.87
CA GLY A 207 16.31 -22.43 -7.59
C GLY A 207 14.94 -22.76 -8.18
N THR A 208 14.84 -23.10 -9.46
CA THR A 208 13.54 -23.37 -10.09
C THR A 208 12.94 -24.68 -9.61
N VAL A 209 13.74 -25.76 -9.51
CA VAL A 209 13.27 -27.02 -8.90
C VAL A 209 12.84 -26.78 -7.45
N ALA A 210 13.57 -25.95 -6.70
CA ALA A 210 13.25 -25.62 -5.32
C ALA A 210 11.88 -24.93 -5.23
N HIS A 211 11.60 -23.93 -6.07
CA HIS A 211 10.29 -23.28 -6.13
C HIS A 211 9.15 -24.27 -6.42
N GLU A 212 9.35 -25.12 -7.42
CA GLU A 212 8.32 -26.01 -7.95
C GLU A 212 8.04 -27.19 -7.02
N THR A 213 9.06 -27.59 -6.25
CA THR A 213 8.89 -28.51 -5.11
C THR A 213 7.99 -27.90 -4.03
N GLY A 214 7.96 -26.56 -3.89
CA GLY A 214 7.05 -25.89 -2.96
C GLY A 214 5.58 -26.14 -3.27
N HIS A 215 5.22 -26.26 -4.55
CA HIS A 215 3.87 -26.65 -4.96
C HIS A 215 3.52 -28.09 -4.58
N ALA A 216 4.50 -28.99 -4.52
CA ALA A 216 4.29 -30.36 -4.04
C ALA A 216 3.87 -30.37 -2.56
N PHE A 217 4.39 -29.42 -1.77
CA PHE A 217 3.95 -29.18 -0.40
C PHE A 217 2.64 -28.38 -0.29
N GLY A 218 1.98 -28.08 -1.40
CA GLY A 218 0.70 -27.37 -1.44
C GLY A 218 0.79 -25.85 -1.34
N LEU A 219 1.99 -25.26 -1.47
CA LEU A 219 2.14 -23.80 -1.46
C LEU A 219 1.70 -23.18 -2.79
N PRO A 220 1.00 -22.03 -2.77
CA PRO A 220 0.66 -21.28 -3.98
C PRO A 220 1.83 -20.40 -4.44
N ASP A 221 1.74 -19.90 -5.66
CA ASP A 221 2.53 -18.76 -6.10
C ASP A 221 2.14 -17.50 -5.33
N LEU A 222 3.17 -16.78 -4.87
CA LEU A 222 3.07 -15.51 -4.16
C LEU A 222 3.68 -14.35 -4.97
N TYR A 223 4.15 -14.58 -6.20
CA TYR A 223 4.25 -13.52 -7.19
C TYR A 223 2.86 -13.26 -7.79
N ASP A 224 2.66 -12.08 -8.38
CA ASP A 224 1.41 -11.78 -9.09
C ASP A 224 1.42 -12.48 -10.46
N VAL A 225 0.69 -13.59 -10.57
CA VAL A 225 0.62 -14.41 -11.80
C VAL A 225 0.05 -13.65 -13.00
N SER A 226 -0.62 -12.51 -12.79
CA SER A 226 -1.06 -11.62 -13.88
C SER A 226 0.09 -10.80 -14.50
N GLY A 227 1.26 -10.77 -13.84
CA GLY A 227 2.43 -10.01 -14.25
C GLY A 227 2.31 -8.49 -14.05
N ARG A 228 1.28 -8.01 -13.35
CA ARG A 228 1.06 -6.58 -13.13
C ARG A 228 1.97 -6.02 -12.04
N THR A 229 2.09 -6.72 -10.91
CA THR A 229 2.92 -6.37 -9.76
C THR A 229 3.96 -7.46 -9.48
N GLN A 230 4.76 -7.35 -8.40
CA GLN A 230 5.79 -8.34 -8.07
C GLN A 230 5.37 -9.34 -6.99
N GLY A 231 4.16 -9.20 -6.42
CA GLY A 231 3.73 -9.98 -5.25
C GLY A 231 4.71 -9.81 -4.09
N ILE A 232 5.19 -10.90 -3.50
CA ILE A 232 6.22 -10.84 -2.43
C ILE A 232 7.65 -10.59 -2.95
N GLY A 233 7.83 -10.44 -4.27
CA GLY A 233 9.13 -10.19 -4.88
C GLY A 233 10.14 -11.31 -4.60
N GLY A 234 11.41 -10.96 -4.51
CA GLY A 234 12.52 -11.89 -4.28
C GLY A 234 12.71 -12.29 -2.82
N TRP A 235 11.87 -11.81 -1.89
CA TRP A 235 11.99 -12.06 -0.45
C TRP A 235 11.53 -13.46 -0.02
N GLY A 236 10.74 -14.13 -0.84
CA GLY A 236 10.28 -15.49 -0.60
C GLY A 236 10.43 -16.38 -1.83
N LEU A 237 10.69 -17.66 -1.61
CA LEU A 237 10.86 -18.65 -2.67
C LEU A 237 9.63 -18.75 -3.58
N MET A 238 8.42 -18.71 -3.01
CA MET A 238 7.15 -18.76 -3.76
C MET A 238 6.83 -17.46 -4.51
N GLY A 239 7.64 -16.42 -4.33
CA GLY A 239 7.64 -15.23 -5.19
C GLY A 239 8.62 -15.43 -6.35
N SER A 240 9.55 -14.49 -6.48
CA SER A 240 10.67 -14.56 -7.44
C SER A 240 12.01 -14.90 -6.77
N GLY A 241 11.97 -15.41 -5.53
CA GLY A 241 13.16 -15.74 -4.73
C GLY A 241 14.02 -16.84 -5.31
N ASN A 242 13.47 -17.70 -6.18
CA ASN A 242 14.21 -18.68 -6.97
C ASN A 242 15.21 -18.03 -7.94
N TYR A 243 14.87 -16.85 -8.49
CA TYR A 243 15.74 -16.10 -9.39
C TYR A 243 16.61 -15.08 -8.66
N ALA A 244 16.34 -14.80 -7.38
CA ALA A 244 17.16 -13.89 -6.60
C ALA A 244 18.62 -14.34 -6.63
N ARG A 245 18.86 -15.61 -6.32
CA ARG A 245 20.12 -16.31 -6.60
C ARG A 245 19.82 -17.77 -6.95
N PRO A 246 19.83 -18.15 -8.24
CA PRO A 246 19.43 -19.50 -8.65
C PRO A 246 20.17 -20.65 -7.95
N TYR A 247 21.42 -20.44 -7.54
CA TYR A 247 22.24 -21.43 -6.85
C TYR A 247 22.09 -21.43 -5.33
N SER A 248 21.46 -20.41 -4.76
CA SER A 248 21.20 -20.23 -3.32
C SER A 248 19.92 -19.41 -3.19
N PRO A 249 18.76 -20.00 -3.55
CA PRO A 249 17.52 -19.26 -3.66
C PRO A 249 17.06 -18.74 -2.28
N SER A 250 16.18 -17.73 -2.28
CA SER A 250 15.60 -17.23 -1.04
C SER A 250 14.94 -18.37 -0.25
N SER A 251 14.99 -18.31 1.08
CA SER A 251 14.09 -19.12 1.89
C SER A 251 12.61 -18.75 1.64
N TYR A 252 11.67 -19.57 2.11
CA TYR A 252 10.26 -19.21 2.18
C TYR A 252 10.03 -17.93 2.99
N ASP A 253 8.98 -17.18 2.68
CA ASP A 253 8.48 -16.12 3.55
C ASP A 253 7.78 -16.73 4.80
N ALA A 254 7.43 -15.85 5.74
CA ALA A 254 6.80 -16.26 6.98
C ALA A 254 5.43 -16.96 6.78
N SER A 255 4.66 -16.57 5.76
CA SER A 255 3.34 -17.15 5.48
C SER A 255 3.47 -18.59 5.01
N SER A 256 4.37 -18.85 4.05
CA SER A 256 4.66 -20.20 3.56
C SER A 256 5.17 -21.13 4.67
N LEU A 257 6.10 -20.68 5.52
CA LEU A 257 6.58 -21.51 6.63
C LEU A 257 5.50 -21.79 7.68
N ASN A 258 4.68 -20.79 7.99
CA ASN A 258 3.56 -20.95 8.91
C ASN A 258 2.54 -21.97 8.36
N ALA A 259 2.22 -21.91 7.05
CA ALA A 259 1.31 -22.84 6.41
C ALA A 259 1.80 -24.30 6.46
N LEU A 260 3.12 -24.51 6.33
CA LEU A 260 3.74 -25.83 6.40
C LEU A 260 3.98 -26.34 7.83
N GLY A 261 3.87 -25.46 8.85
CA GLY A 261 4.27 -25.79 10.21
C GLY A 261 5.79 -25.97 10.37
N TRP A 262 6.58 -25.34 9.49
CA TRP A 262 8.05 -25.41 9.49
C TRP A 262 8.71 -24.29 10.30
N ALA A 263 7.92 -23.60 11.11
CA ALA A 263 8.36 -22.57 12.01
C ALA A 263 7.58 -22.66 13.33
N THR A 264 8.24 -22.36 14.44
CA THR A 264 7.57 -22.05 15.70
C THR A 264 6.85 -20.72 15.56
N VAL A 265 5.62 -20.64 16.07
CA VAL A 265 4.83 -19.39 16.05
C VAL A 265 4.62 -18.89 17.47
N ASP A 266 5.12 -17.69 17.76
CA ASP A 266 4.85 -16.98 19.01
C ASP A 266 3.78 -15.91 18.79
N THR A 267 2.72 -15.94 19.58
CA THR A 267 1.60 -15.00 19.45
C THR A 267 1.87 -13.70 20.23
N LEU A 268 1.79 -12.57 19.53
CA LEU A 268 1.85 -11.22 20.10
C LEU A 268 0.46 -10.78 20.61
N GLY A 269 0.03 -11.43 21.69
CA GLY A 269 -1.25 -11.18 22.36
C GLY A 269 -1.27 -9.93 23.25
N ALA A 270 -0.12 -9.52 23.78
CA ALA A 270 0.02 -8.38 24.68
C ALA A 270 1.30 -7.58 24.40
N SER A 271 1.30 -6.31 24.82
CA SER A 271 2.44 -5.41 24.66
C SER A 271 3.69 -5.93 25.39
N ARG A 272 4.82 -6.05 24.68
CA ARG A 272 6.10 -6.51 25.23
C ARG A 272 7.28 -6.11 24.33
N SER A 273 8.48 -6.14 24.89
CA SER A 273 9.71 -6.15 24.09
C SER A 273 10.06 -7.58 23.70
N VAL A 274 10.48 -7.75 22.46
CA VAL A 274 10.89 -9.02 21.87
C VAL A 274 12.35 -8.92 21.46
N THR A 275 13.10 -9.99 21.67
CA THR A 275 14.45 -10.16 21.11
C THR A 275 14.49 -11.54 20.46
N THR A 276 14.87 -11.58 19.19
CA THR A 276 14.81 -12.81 18.38
C THR A 276 16.06 -12.94 17.49
N GLY A 277 16.50 -14.17 17.26
CA GLY A 277 17.60 -14.48 16.34
C GLY A 277 17.12 -14.48 14.88
N ALA A 278 18.02 -14.76 13.94
CA ALA A 278 17.64 -14.95 12.55
C ALA A 278 16.61 -16.08 12.46
N ARG A 279 15.51 -15.91 11.71
CA ARG A 279 14.45 -16.93 11.62
C ARG A 279 14.99 -18.25 11.07
N LEU A 280 15.85 -18.19 10.05
CA LEU A 280 16.58 -19.34 9.49
C LEU A 280 17.44 -20.12 10.50
N LEU A 281 17.75 -19.54 11.67
CA LEU A 281 18.48 -20.20 12.75
C LEU A 281 17.64 -20.45 14.01
N SER A 282 16.49 -19.78 14.15
CA SER A 282 15.69 -19.75 15.40
C SER A 282 14.23 -20.17 15.23
N ASP A 283 13.83 -20.56 14.02
CA ASP A 283 12.53 -21.06 13.58
C ASP A 283 11.29 -20.25 13.99
N THR A 284 11.46 -19.13 14.70
CA THR A 284 10.36 -18.39 15.31
C THR A 284 9.84 -17.29 14.40
N ILE A 285 8.54 -17.32 14.15
CA ILE A 285 7.74 -16.26 13.53
C ILE A 285 6.80 -15.69 14.58
N PHE A 286 6.56 -14.38 14.57
CA PHE A 286 5.62 -13.76 15.49
C PHE A 286 4.29 -13.46 14.80
N TYR A 287 3.20 -13.95 15.37
CA TYR A 287 1.85 -13.74 14.88
C TYR A 287 1.15 -12.60 15.63
N ALA A 288 0.68 -11.59 14.93
CA ALA A 288 -0.07 -10.47 15.49
C ALA A 288 -1.41 -10.28 14.78
N ARG A 289 -2.51 -10.68 15.43
CA ARG A 289 -3.87 -10.44 14.92
C ARG A 289 -4.17 -8.94 14.82
N THR A 290 -4.81 -8.52 13.73
CA THR A 290 -5.27 -7.13 13.60
C THR A 290 -6.59 -6.91 14.37
N GLY A 291 -7.14 -5.68 14.30
CA GLY A 291 -8.50 -5.39 14.74
C GLY A 291 -9.58 -6.08 13.89
N SER A 292 -9.27 -6.38 12.62
CA SER A 292 -10.08 -7.24 11.75
C SER A 292 -9.83 -8.72 12.11
N SER A 293 -10.88 -9.53 12.07
CA SER A 293 -10.73 -10.98 12.25
C SER A 293 -10.04 -11.67 11.08
N ASP A 294 -10.05 -11.01 9.92
CA ASP A 294 -9.73 -11.60 8.63
C ASP A 294 -8.29 -11.31 8.22
N GLU A 295 -7.61 -10.41 8.93
CA GLU A 295 -6.25 -9.99 8.66
C GLU A 295 -5.35 -10.15 9.89
N TYR A 296 -4.09 -10.52 9.66
CA TYR A 296 -3.05 -10.59 10.68
C TYR A 296 -1.69 -10.24 10.10
N VAL A 297 -0.73 -9.91 10.95
CA VAL A 297 0.66 -9.66 10.55
C VAL A 297 1.55 -10.79 11.07
N LEU A 298 2.40 -11.33 10.19
CA LEU A 298 3.53 -12.18 10.57
C LEU A 298 4.81 -11.35 10.58
N VAL A 299 5.58 -11.44 11.66
CA VAL A 299 6.86 -10.74 11.82
C VAL A 299 7.98 -11.76 11.88
N GLU A 300 9.02 -11.57 11.07
CA GLU A 300 10.21 -12.42 11.07
C GLU A 300 11.50 -11.60 11.03
N ASN A 301 12.57 -12.15 11.61
CA ASN A 301 13.91 -11.58 11.51
C ASN A 301 14.68 -12.26 10.36
N ARG A 302 14.90 -11.52 9.26
CA ARG A 302 15.66 -11.99 8.11
C ARG A 302 17.09 -11.48 8.18
N GLN A 303 18.06 -12.38 8.03
CA GLN A 303 19.49 -12.08 8.15
C GLN A 303 20.28 -12.78 7.04
N ALA A 304 21.49 -12.30 6.78
CA ALA A 304 22.42 -12.87 5.80
C ALA A 304 23.04 -14.17 6.33
N VAL A 305 22.21 -15.18 6.54
CA VAL A 305 22.58 -16.52 7.02
C VAL A 305 22.00 -17.55 6.09
N LEU A 306 22.68 -18.70 5.98
CA LEU A 306 22.22 -19.82 5.17
C LEU A 306 21.86 -19.38 3.73
N SER A 307 20.77 -19.85 3.16
CA SER A 307 20.39 -19.54 1.77
C SER A 307 20.23 -18.04 1.47
N ASP A 308 19.84 -17.25 2.47
CA ASP A 308 19.63 -15.81 2.34
C ASP A 308 20.93 -15.00 2.24
N THR A 309 22.08 -15.58 2.60
CA THR A 309 23.41 -14.95 2.47
C THR A 309 23.64 -14.43 1.05
N ALA A 310 23.19 -15.19 0.04
CA ALA A 310 23.46 -14.87 -1.35
C ALA A 310 22.64 -13.66 -1.87
N GLN A 311 21.41 -13.48 -1.40
CA GLN A 311 20.56 -12.33 -1.79
C GLN A 311 20.86 -11.05 -0.99
N MET A 312 21.52 -11.18 0.17
CA MET A 312 22.01 -10.06 0.98
C MET A 312 23.50 -9.77 0.77
N ASN A 313 24.12 -10.37 -0.25
CA ASN A 313 25.54 -10.20 -0.53
C ASN A 313 25.85 -8.72 -0.87
N PRO A 314 26.74 -8.04 -0.13
CA PRO A 314 27.04 -6.63 -0.35
C PRO A 314 27.74 -6.33 -1.69
N ALA A 315 28.29 -7.34 -2.38
CA ALA A 315 28.85 -7.19 -3.72
C ALA A 315 27.79 -6.91 -4.80
N LEU A 316 26.51 -7.10 -4.48
CA LEU A 316 25.39 -6.80 -5.36
C LEU A 316 25.13 -5.29 -5.41
N PRO A 317 24.57 -4.79 -6.53
CA PRO A 317 24.19 -3.38 -6.64
C PRO A 317 23.32 -2.95 -5.44
N GLY A 318 23.60 -1.77 -4.90
CA GLY A 318 22.77 -1.19 -3.83
C GLY A 318 21.40 -0.70 -4.30
N ILE A 319 21.26 -0.45 -5.60
CA ILE A 319 20.01 -0.04 -6.26
C ILE A 319 19.60 -1.14 -7.24
N CYS A 320 18.31 -1.47 -7.26
CA CYS A 320 17.79 -2.50 -8.15
C CYS A 320 17.90 -2.08 -9.62
N PRO A 321 18.54 -2.90 -10.48
CA PRO A 321 18.56 -2.64 -11.91
C PRO A 321 17.15 -2.80 -12.50
N ILE A 322 16.91 -2.17 -13.66
CA ILE A 322 15.65 -2.33 -14.40
C ILE A 322 15.37 -3.83 -14.66
N LEU A 323 16.40 -4.62 -14.90
CA LEU A 323 16.32 -6.08 -15.02
C LEU A 323 17.26 -6.71 -14.00
N GLY A 324 16.72 -7.43 -13.02
CA GLY A 324 17.50 -8.24 -12.08
C GLY A 324 17.22 -7.92 -10.62
N PHE A 325 18.20 -8.24 -9.77
CA PHE A 325 18.09 -8.15 -8.31
C PHE A 325 19.22 -7.30 -7.75
N CYS A 326 18.90 -6.44 -6.78
CA CYS A 326 19.87 -5.76 -5.93
C CYS A 326 20.11 -6.54 -4.64
N ALA A 327 21.09 -6.10 -3.86
CA ALA A 327 21.27 -6.60 -2.50
C ALA A 327 20.07 -6.20 -1.63
N LYS A 328 19.62 -7.12 -0.78
CA LYS A 328 18.69 -6.86 0.32
C LYS A 328 19.44 -6.55 1.60
N SER A 329 18.78 -5.94 2.58
CA SER A 329 19.35 -5.69 3.91
C SER A 329 18.78 -6.65 4.95
N PRO A 330 19.57 -7.07 5.96
CA PRO A 330 19.04 -7.72 7.14
C PRO A 330 18.06 -6.83 7.91
N GLY A 331 17.09 -7.43 8.58
CA GLY A 331 16.12 -6.73 9.43
C GLY A 331 14.84 -7.52 9.67
N LEU A 332 13.86 -6.85 10.27
CA LEU A 332 12.51 -7.39 10.40
C LEU A 332 11.72 -7.21 9.10
N LEU A 333 11.03 -8.26 8.67
CA LEU A 333 9.97 -8.18 7.66
C LEU A 333 8.61 -8.32 8.35
N LEU A 334 7.66 -7.50 7.90
CA LEU A 334 6.28 -7.49 8.37
C LEU A 334 5.37 -7.90 7.20
N TRP A 335 4.73 -9.05 7.31
CA TRP A 335 3.85 -9.60 6.27
C TRP A 335 2.39 -9.41 6.68
N LEU A 336 1.64 -8.56 5.97
CA LEU A 336 0.20 -8.46 6.14
C LEU A 336 -0.49 -9.59 5.37
N ILE A 337 -1.29 -10.39 6.08
CA ILE A 337 -1.98 -11.54 5.53
C ILE A 337 -3.49 -11.25 5.50
N ASP A 338 -4.09 -11.33 4.32
CA ASP A 338 -5.55 -11.30 4.12
C ASP A 338 -6.05 -12.74 3.95
N GLN A 339 -6.58 -13.30 5.04
CA GLN A 339 -6.93 -14.71 5.11
C GLN A 339 -8.06 -15.09 4.13
N PRO A 340 -9.14 -14.31 3.96
CA PRO A 340 -10.16 -14.59 2.95
C PRO A 340 -9.60 -14.58 1.52
N LYS A 341 -8.72 -13.63 1.19
CA LYS A 341 -8.07 -13.56 -0.13
C LYS A 341 -7.19 -14.77 -0.38
N VAL A 342 -6.37 -15.18 0.60
CA VAL A 342 -5.58 -16.42 0.50
C VAL A 342 -6.51 -17.60 0.20
N GLN A 343 -7.50 -17.87 1.06
CA GLN A 343 -8.37 -19.04 0.95
C GLN A 343 -9.13 -19.12 -0.38
N SER A 344 -9.68 -17.99 -0.85
CA SER A 344 -10.47 -17.95 -2.08
C SER A 344 -9.62 -18.06 -3.36
N SER A 345 -8.33 -17.69 -3.30
CA SER A 345 -7.44 -17.68 -4.46
C SER A 345 -6.48 -18.88 -4.54
N LEU A 346 -6.40 -19.75 -3.52
CA LEU A 346 -5.51 -20.92 -3.52
C LEU A 346 -5.69 -21.82 -4.74
N SER A 347 -6.93 -22.26 -5.03
CA SER A 347 -7.20 -23.22 -6.11
C SER A 347 -6.95 -22.68 -7.52
N SER A 348 -6.99 -21.36 -7.67
CA SER A 348 -6.71 -20.68 -8.94
C SER A 348 -5.27 -20.16 -9.04
N ASN A 349 -4.48 -20.32 -7.97
CA ASN A 349 -3.11 -19.82 -7.88
C ASN A 349 -3.01 -18.30 -8.12
N THR A 350 -3.94 -17.52 -7.55
CA THR A 350 -4.04 -16.06 -7.76
C THR A 350 -3.94 -15.26 -6.45
N VAL A 351 -3.25 -15.80 -5.45
CA VAL A 351 -3.23 -15.26 -4.07
C VAL A 351 -2.81 -13.80 -4.03
N ASN A 352 -1.78 -13.42 -4.81
CA ASN A 352 -1.27 -12.06 -4.88
C ASN A 352 -1.65 -11.31 -6.16
N SER A 353 -2.66 -11.80 -6.89
CA SER A 353 -3.21 -11.07 -8.03
C SER A 353 -4.33 -10.12 -7.62
N GLY A 354 -4.21 -8.88 -8.06
CA GLY A 354 -5.14 -7.79 -7.74
C GLY A 354 -4.88 -7.15 -6.38
N THR A 355 -5.83 -6.32 -5.95
CA THR A 355 -5.81 -5.62 -4.66
C THR A 355 -7.08 -5.96 -3.88
N PRO A 356 -7.01 -6.30 -2.59
CA PRO A 356 -5.78 -6.53 -1.81
C PRO A 356 -5.02 -7.80 -2.26
N GLN A 357 -3.73 -7.87 -1.91
CA GLN A 357 -2.95 -9.11 -2.01
C GLN A 357 -3.24 -10.01 -0.80
N GLY A 358 -3.14 -11.33 -0.98
CA GLY A 358 -3.32 -12.29 0.13
C GLY A 358 -2.13 -12.31 1.09
N VAL A 359 -0.91 -12.11 0.57
CA VAL A 359 0.34 -12.03 1.34
C VAL A 359 1.12 -10.82 0.84
N GLU A 360 1.16 -9.75 1.64
CA GLU A 360 1.79 -8.48 1.29
C GLU A 360 2.96 -8.17 2.22
N LEU A 361 4.09 -7.73 1.67
CA LEU A 361 5.19 -7.19 2.47
C LEU A 361 4.93 -5.70 2.76
N ILE A 362 4.83 -5.34 4.04
CA ILE A 362 4.83 -3.95 4.48
C ILE A 362 6.27 -3.43 4.38
N GLN A 363 6.57 -2.73 3.28
CA GLN A 363 7.92 -2.25 2.96
C GLN A 363 8.31 -1.04 3.85
N ALA A 364 9.42 -1.16 4.57
CA ALA A 364 9.80 -0.21 5.62
C ALA A 364 10.07 1.22 5.13
N ASP A 365 10.46 1.40 3.88
CA ASP A 365 10.67 2.72 3.28
C ASP A 365 9.38 3.43 2.85
N GLY A 366 8.25 2.72 2.81
CA GLY A 366 6.96 3.23 2.36
C GLY A 366 6.87 3.50 0.85
N LEU A 367 7.82 3.03 0.04
CA LEU A 367 7.79 3.19 -1.42
C LEU A 367 6.77 2.27 -2.08
N ASN A 368 6.43 1.17 -1.39
CA ASN A 368 5.47 0.17 -1.81
C ASN A 368 5.75 -0.41 -3.21
N GLU A 369 7.01 -0.55 -3.58
CA GLU A 369 7.40 -0.86 -4.96
C GLU A 369 6.93 -2.24 -5.40
N LEU A 370 6.88 -3.23 -4.52
CA LEU A 370 6.35 -4.55 -4.88
C LEU A 370 4.91 -4.54 -5.44
N LEU A 371 4.10 -3.53 -5.07
CA LEU A 371 2.70 -3.38 -5.51
C LEU A 371 2.52 -2.41 -6.68
N VAL A 372 3.57 -1.68 -7.08
CA VAL A 372 3.47 -0.72 -8.18
C VAL A 372 3.40 -1.45 -9.52
N GLN A 373 2.40 -1.14 -10.35
CA GLN A 373 2.29 -1.81 -11.64
C GLN A 373 3.46 -1.48 -12.57
N GLY A 374 4.02 -2.50 -13.21
CA GLY A 374 5.11 -2.34 -14.19
C GLY A 374 6.48 -2.02 -13.59
N THR A 375 6.59 -1.88 -12.26
CA THR A 375 7.89 -1.93 -11.61
C THR A 375 8.54 -3.29 -11.82
N ARG A 376 9.86 -3.31 -11.83
CA ARG A 376 10.66 -4.55 -11.86
C ARG A 376 11.49 -4.71 -10.60
N ASN A 377 11.29 -3.85 -9.59
CA ASN A 377 11.91 -3.98 -8.29
C ASN A 377 11.31 -5.18 -7.54
N ARG A 378 12.10 -6.24 -7.37
CA ARG A 378 11.73 -7.48 -6.67
C ARG A 378 12.18 -7.46 -5.20
N GLY A 379 12.09 -6.28 -4.60
CA GLY A 379 12.51 -5.97 -3.24
C GLY A 379 13.99 -5.65 -3.09
N ASP A 380 14.30 -4.78 -2.15
CA ASP A 380 15.61 -4.15 -1.99
C ASP A 380 16.03 -3.93 -0.54
N ARG A 381 16.95 -2.99 -0.29
CA ARG A 381 17.51 -2.70 1.03
C ARG A 381 16.55 -1.89 1.92
N GLY A 382 15.60 -1.18 1.35
CA GLY A 382 14.63 -0.31 2.01
C GLY A 382 13.43 -1.06 2.58
N ASP A 383 13.16 -2.28 2.12
CA ASP A 383 11.98 -3.05 2.52
C ASP A 383 12.00 -3.53 3.98
N SER A 384 13.17 -3.86 4.52
CA SER A 384 13.33 -4.41 5.87
C SER A 384 13.42 -3.32 6.94
N TYR A 385 12.95 -3.57 8.16
CA TYR A 385 13.11 -2.67 9.30
C TYR A 385 14.34 -3.02 10.16
N PRO A 386 15.26 -2.08 10.47
CA PRO A 386 15.31 -0.72 9.96
C PRO A 386 15.92 -0.60 8.56
N GLY A 387 16.56 -1.66 8.05
CA GLY A 387 17.10 -1.73 6.70
C GLY A 387 18.05 -0.58 6.37
N SER A 388 18.12 -0.19 5.10
CA SER A 388 18.92 0.96 4.67
C SER A 388 18.29 2.32 4.98
N THR A 389 16.99 2.39 5.28
CA THR A 389 16.30 3.66 5.57
C THR A 389 16.41 4.07 7.04
N GLY A 390 16.84 3.16 7.92
CA GLY A 390 16.86 3.44 9.35
C GLY A 390 15.46 3.51 9.96
N ASN A 391 14.42 3.00 9.28
CA ASN A 391 13.06 3.09 9.79
C ASN A 391 12.86 2.16 10.99
N THR A 392 12.80 2.72 12.19
CA THR A 392 12.68 1.94 13.43
C THR A 392 11.23 1.79 13.93
N ARG A 393 10.23 2.16 13.11
CA ARG A 393 8.83 2.24 13.53
C ARG A 393 7.80 1.88 12.45
N PHE A 394 6.77 1.17 12.88
CA PHE A 394 5.51 0.92 12.19
C PHE A 394 4.37 1.26 13.16
N MET A 395 3.87 2.49 13.03
CA MET A 395 2.98 3.21 13.94
C MET A 395 1.91 3.95 13.13
N LEU A 396 0.90 4.54 13.76
CA LEU A 396 -0.23 5.14 13.04
C LEU A 396 0.15 6.39 12.24
N LEU A 397 1.14 7.17 12.71
CA LEU A 397 1.67 8.35 12.02
C LEU A 397 3.01 8.10 11.31
N SER A 398 3.49 6.85 11.23
CA SER A 398 4.69 6.53 10.45
C SER A 398 4.38 6.35 8.96
N SER A 399 5.43 6.24 8.16
CA SER A 399 5.38 5.79 6.77
C SER A 399 6.26 4.55 6.66
N PRO A 400 5.72 3.37 6.33
CA PRO A 400 4.28 3.08 6.18
C PRO A 400 3.53 3.19 7.52
N ALA A 401 2.23 3.45 7.44
CA ALA A 401 1.36 3.59 8.60
C ALA A 401 0.78 2.23 9.02
N ALA A 402 0.55 2.04 10.32
CA ALA A 402 -0.04 0.83 10.90
C ALA A 402 -1.54 0.68 10.55
N ARG A 403 -1.83 0.42 9.28
CA ARG A 403 -3.18 0.29 8.71
C ARG A 403 -3.38 -1.05 8.00
N ASN A 404 -4.63 -1.52 7.97
CA ASN A 404 -5.02 -2.73 7.25
C ASN A 404 -5.45 -2.40 5.80
N ASN A 405 -5.95 -3.40 5.06
CA ASN A 405 -6.37 -3.20 3.67
C ASN A 405 -7.56 -2.24 3.51
N SER A 406 -8.36 -2.04 4.56
CA SER A 406 -9.47 -1.06 4.57
C SER A 406 -9.02 0.36 4.96
N GLY A 407 -7.75 0.54 5.34
CA GLY A 407 -7.21 1.81 5.80
C GLY A 407 -7.45 2.10 7.28
N ASP A 408 -8.04 1.17 8.04
CA ASP A 408 -8.26 1.30 9.47
C ASP A 408 -7.01 0.96 10.28
N TYR A 409 -6.90 1.48 11.50
CA TYR A 409 -5.80 1.14 12.40
C TYR A 409 -5.80 -0.38 12.70
N ILE A 410 -4.64 -1.03 12.57
CA ILE A 410 -4.56 -2.49 12.75
C ILE A 410 -4.71 -2.96 14.20
N GLY A 411 -4.75 -2.07 15.19
CA GLY A 411 -4.87 -2.43 16.61
C GLY A 411 -3.55 -2.63 17.35
N PHE A 412 -2.40 -2.46 16.70
CA PHE A 412 -1.08 -2.43 17.35
C PHE A 412 -0.06 -1.58 16.58
N GLY A 413 1.05 -1.26 17.22
CA GLY A 413 2.25 -0.68 16.61
C GLY A 413 3.51 -1.44 17.00
N ILE A 414 4.55 -1.33 16.18
CA ILE A 414 5.87 -1.92 16.40
C ILE A 414 6.92 -0.81 16.30
N ASP A 415 7.68 -0.59 17.37
CA ASP A 415 8.70 0.46 17.42
C ASP A 415 9.98 0.01 18.13
N ARG A 416 10.95 0.92 18.23
CA ARG A 416 12.29 0.63 18.76
C ARG A 416 12.91 -0.60 18.09
N ILE A 417 12.71 -0.71 16.77
CA ILE A 417 13.25 -1.80 15.96
C ILE A 417 14.76 -1.57 15.81
N GLU A 418 15.55 -2.53 16.28
CA GLU A 418 17.00 -2.38 16.42
C GLU A 418 17.72 -3.67 16.02
N GLN A 419 18.74 -3.52 15.17
CA GLN A 419 19.71 -4.57 14.88
C GLN A 419 20.72 -4.66 16.01
N LEU A 420 20.80 -5.84 16.63
CA LEU A 420 21.77 -6.18 17.66
C LEU A 420 22.92 -7.02 17.08
N ALA A 421 23.95 -7.21 17.89
CA ALA A 421 25.08 -8.09 17.56
C ALA A 421 24.61 -9.54 17.28
N GLY A 422 25.35 -10.26 16.45
CA GLY A 422 25.07 -11.68 16.15
C GLY A 422 23.81 -11.93 15.33
N GLY A 423 23.28 -10.91 14.63
CA GLY A 423 22.07 -11.06 13.80
C GLY A 423 20.76 -11.05 14.59
N PHE A 424 20.79 -10.75 15.89
CA PHE A 424 19.58 -10.59 16.68
C PHE A 424 18.87 -9.28 16.35
N MET A 425 17.54 -9.30 16.39
CA MET A 425 16.70 -8.11 16.31
C MET A 425 15.96 -7.90 17.63
N ARG A 426 15.83 -6.65 18.05
CA ARG A 426 14.95 -6.23 19.15
C ARG A 426 13.87 -5.31 18.62
N PHE A 427 12.65 -5.48 19.11
CA PHE A 427 11.56 -4.55 18.86
C PHE A 427 10.62 -4.49 20.06
N ARG A 428 9.82 -3.44 20.15
CA ARG A 428 8.71 -3.34 21.09
C ARG A 428 7.40 -3.45 20.31
N PHE A 429 6.58 -4.40 20.73
CA PHE A 429 5.21 -4.55 20.27
C PHE A 429 4.28 -3.86 21.26
N THR A 430 3.38 -3.01 20.75
CA THR A 430 2.40 -2.28 21.56
C THR A 430 1.00 -2.50 21.00
N ARG A 431 0.17 -3.27 21.71
CA ARG A 431 -1.25 -3.45 21.39
C ARG A 431 -2.08 -2.54 22.28
N ARG A 432 -2.68 -1.50 21.68
CA ARG A 432 -3.45 -0.46 22.38
C ARG A 432 -4.18 0.39 21.36
N GLU A 433 -5.38 0.86 21.70
CA GLU A 433 -6.02 1.94 20.94
C GLU A 433 -5.15 3.21 20.91
N PRO A 434 -5.28 4.08 19.89
CA PRO A 434 -4.52 5.32 19.81
C PRO A 434 -4.86 6.29 20.95
N SER A 435 -3.84 6.98 21.46
CA SER A 435 -4.04 8.17 22.29
C SER A 435 -4.32 9.38 21.39
N VAL A 436 -5.19 10.28 21.85
CA VAL A 436 -5.61 11.48 21.13
C VAL A 436 -5.21 12.72 21.92
N VAL A 437 -4.59 13.69 21.24
CA VAL A 437 -4.35 15.04 21.76
C VAL A 437 -4.84 16.06 20.75
N ALA A 438 -5.80 16.91 21.12
CA ALA A 438 -6.39 17.88 20.20
C ALA A 438 -6.91 19.13 20.92
N ALA A 439 -7.32 20.15 20.17
CA ALA A 439 -8.19 21.18 20.72
C ALA A 439 -9.59 20.61 20.98
N ALA A 440 -10.24 21.05 22.07
CA ALA A 440 -11.57 20.56 22.45
C ALA A 440 -12.66 20.92 21.43
N SER A 441 -12.49 22.04 20.72
CA SER A 441 -13.43 22.56 19.72
C SER A 441 -12.73 23.60 18.86
N GLY A 442 -13.28 23.90 17.69
CA GLY A 442 -12.80 24.98 16.82
C GLY A 442 -11.52 24.65 16.06
N ALA A 443 -10.92 25.67 15.43
CA ALA A 443 -9.78 25.52 14.52
C ALA A 443 -8.41 25.67 15.21
N ALA A 444 -8.37 25.63 16.55
CA ALA A 444 -7.10 25.74 17.27
C ALA A 444 -6.29 24.44 17.13
N THR A 445 -4.98 24.56 17.26
CA THR A 445 -4.03 23.45 17.18
C THR A 445 -3.29 23.28 18.50
N VAL A 446 -2.70 22.11 18.68
CA VAL A 446 -1.83 21.77 19.80
C VAL A 446 -0.45 21.40 19.29
N ARG A 447 0.54 21.38 20.16
CA ARG A 447 1.87 20.83 19.89
C ARG A 447 2.11 19.58 20.71
N VAL A 448 2.57 18.51 20.05
CA VAL A 448 3.00 17.27 20.67
C VAL A 448 4.41 16.97 20.17
N ASN A 449 5.37 16.83 21.10
CA ASN A 449 6.80 16.64 20.81
C ASN A 449 7.36 17.70 19.85
N GLY A 450 6.93 18.96 20.04
CA GLY A 450 7.34 20.11 19.25
C GLY A 450 6.63 20.28 17.90
N GLN A 451 5.88 19.28 17.43
CA GLN A 451 5.14 19.35 16.16
C GLN A 451 3.71 19.85 16.37
N THR A 452 3.20 20.68 15.46
CA THR A 452 1.83 21.22 15.51
C THR A 452 0.82 20.27 14.87
N TRP A 453 -0.30 20.06 15.56
CA TRP A 453 -1.37 19.15 15.18
C TRP A 453 -2.74 19.80 15.36
N ALA A 454 -3.61 19.67 14.37
CA ALA A 454 -5.06 19.88 14.59
C ALA A 454 -5.63 18.77 15.49
N ARG A 455 -5.17 17.54 15.25
CA ARG A 455 -5.45 16.35 16.04
C ARG A 455 -4.24 15.43 15.92
N PHE A 456 -3.60 15.16 17.05
CA PHE A 456 -2.58 14.13 17.18
C PHE A 456 -3.28 12.84 17.59
N GLU A 457 -3.12 11.78 16.81
CA GLU A 457 -3.70 10.46 17.07
C GLU A 457 -2.65 9.40 16.74
N GLU A 458 -2.15 8.72 17.78
CA GLU A 458 -1.02 7.80 17.66
C GLU A 458 -1.08 6.71 18.73
N VAL A 459 -0.51 5.54 18.43
CA VAL A 459 -0.27 4.48 19.39
C VAL A 459 0.84 4.93 20.33
N VAL A 460 0.48 5.44 21.50
CA VAL A 460 1.49 5.85 22.51
C VAL A 460 1.64 4.72 23.53
N PRO A 461 2.81 4.05 23.58
CA PRO A 461 3.08 3.05 24.61
C PRO A 461 2.93 3.63 26.02
N GLY A 462 2.53 2.82 27.00
CA GLY A 462 2.31 3.30 28.36
C GLY A 462 3.60 3.69 29.07
N GLY A 463 3.57 4.81 29.80
CA GLY A 463 4.74 5.35 30.48
C GLY A 463 5.69 6.15 29.59
N GLU A 464 5.32 6.42 28.34
CA GLU A 464 6.09 7.29 27.42
C GLU A 464 5.92 8.76 27.77
N LEU A 465 6.96 9.54 27.51
CA LEU A 465 6.93 10.98 27.70
C LEU A 465 6.43 11.68 26.44
N LEU A 466 5.41 12.52 26.61
CA LEU A 466 4.92 13.44 25.59
C LEU A 466 5.18 14.89 26.03
N GLN A 467 5.80 15.69 25.18
CA GLN A 467 5.88 17.13 25.38
C GLN A 467 4.63 17.76 24.79
N LEU A 468 3.72 18.22 25.66
CA LEU A 468 2.48 18.87 25.27
C LEU A 468 2.65 20.39 25.36
N ALA A 469 2.20 21.10 24.33
CA ALA A 469 2.17 22.55 24.31
C ALA A 469 0.98 23.07 23.52
N ALA A 470 0.57 24.30 23.80
CA ALA A 470 -0.42 25.03 23.01
C ALA A 470 -0.01 26.48 22.99
N ASP A 471 -0.18 27.21 21.89
CA ASP A 471 0.08 28.65 21.90
C ASP A 471 -0.93 29.38 22.78
N SER A 472 -0.45 30.39 23.53
CA SER A 472 -1.29 31.20 24.41
C SER A 472 -2.39 31.91 23.62
N VAL A 473 -2.07 32.34 22.41
CA VAL A 473 -2.98 32.96 21.44
C VAL A 473 -2.69 32.40 20.06
N GLN A 474 -3.74 31.99 19.34
CA GLN A 474 -3.68 31.53 17.96
C GLN A 474 -4.63 32.36 17.11
N LEU A 475 -4.14 32.84 15.97
CA LEU A 475 -4.97 33.49 14.97
C LEU A 475 -5.43 32.46 13.94
N THR A 476 -6.72 32.47 13.63
CA THR A 476 -7.38 31.55 12.68
C THR A 476 -8.22 32.35 11.69
N GLY A 477 -8.66 31.70 10.59
CA GLY A 477 -9.49 32.35 9.57
C GLY A 477 -8.81 33.56 8.92
N GLY A 478 -7.51 33.48 8.63
CA GLY A 478 -6.74 34.60 8.06
C GLY A 478 -6.51 35.77 9.02
N GLY A 479 -6.59 35.54 10.34
CA GLY A 479 -6.43 36.59 11.36
C GLY A 479 -7.75 37.23 11.82
N LYS A 480 -8.89 36.77 11.28
CA LYS A 480 -10.22 37.26 11.65
C LYS A 480 -10.75 36.64 12.94
N SER A 481 -10.16 35.55 13.41
CA SER A 481 -10.54 34.88 14.66
C SER A 481 -9.32 34.63 15.52
N ARG A 482 -9.50 34.71 16.84
CA ARG A 482 -8.46 34.55 17.86
C ARG A 482 -8.91 33.49 18.86
N ALA A 483 -8.13 32.43 18.99
CA ALA A 483 -8.29 31.42 20.03
C ALA A 483 -7.29 31.72 21.15
N GLN A 484 -7.75 31.77 22.40
CA GLN A 484 -6.90 31.98 23.57
C GLN A 484 -6.93 30.74 24.45
N PHE A 485 -5.76 30.20 24.77
CA PHE A 485 -5.64 28.98 25.58
C PHE A 485 -6.18 29.20 26.99
N VAL A 486 -6.94 28.24 27.49
CA VAL A 486 -7.51 28.25 28.84
C VAL A 486 -6.82 27.21 29.71
N ALA A 487 -6.96 25.94 29.36
CA ALA A 487 -6.48 24.82 30.16
C ALA A 487 -6.40 23.54 29.34
N TRP A 488 -5.64 22.58 29.87
CA TRP A 488 -5.69 21.18 29.43
C TRP A 488 -6.73 20.41 30.25
N SER A 489 -7.36 19.39 29.65
CA SER A 489 -8.38 18.55 30.30
C SER A 489 -7.89 17.83 31.56
N GLN A 490 -6.60 17.50 31.61
CA GLN A 490 -5.93 16.89 32.76
C GLN A 490 -5.33 17.92 33.74
N GLY A 491 -5.46 19.22 33.46
CA GLY A 491 -4.76 20.29 34.18
C GLY A 491 -3.28 20.42 33.79
N GLY A 492 -2.52 21.13 34.63
CA GLY A 492 -1.11 21.43 34.40
C GLY A 492 -0.86 22.70 33.57
N PRO A 493 0.41 23.12 33.42
CA PRO A 493 0.77 24.31 32.65
C PRO A 493 0.54 24.13 31.14
N ARG A 494 0.44 25.26 30.43
CA ARG A 494 0.24 25.31 28.96
C ARG A 494 1.28 24.47 28.20
N GLU A 495 2.53 24.53 28.64
CA GLU A 495 3.63 23.71 28.16
C GLU A 495 4.03 22.76 29.28
N GLN A 496 3.98 21.46 29.03
CA GLN A 496 4.20 20.44 30.05
C GLN A 496 4.76 19.14 29.46
N THR A 497 5.47 18.38 30.30
CA THR A 497 5.80 16.99 30.03
C THR A 497 4.74 16.11 30.67
N PHE A 498 4.07 15.31 29.84
CA PHE A 498 3.04 14.37 30.23
C PHE A 498 3.57 12.93 30.12
N VAL A 499 3.25 12.09 31.09
CA VAL A 499 3.55 10.65 31.04
C VAL A 499 2.28 9.92 30.59
N SER A 500 2.34 9.19 29.48
CA SER A 500 1.20 8.45 28.96
C SER A 500 0.69 7.41 29.95
N GLY A 501 -0.63 7.22 29.98
CA GLY A 501 -1.27 6.27 30.87
C GLY A 501 -0.68 4.86 30.69
N ALA A 502 -0.41 4.16 31.80
CA ALA A 502 0.22 2.84 31.75
C ALA A 502 -0.68 1.77 31.09
N ALA A 503 -2.00 1.85 31.29
CA ALA A 503 -2.94 0.78 30.92
C ALA A 503 -3.99 1.16 29.86
N ARG A 504 -4.28 2.45 29.63
CA ARG A 504 -5.39 2.89 28.76
C ARG A 504 -5.01 4.11 27.94
N PRO A 505 -5.39 4.21 26.65
CA PRO A 505 -5.13 5.37 25.80
C PRO A 505 -5.57 6.67 26.47
N ASP A 506 -4.81 7.73 26.20
CA ASP A 506 -5.06 9.06 26.73
C ASP A 506 -5.93 9.84 25.75
N THR A 507 -6.93 10.55 26.23
CA THR A 507 -7.72 11.51 25.42
C THR A 507 -7.57 12.88 26.07
N LEU A 508 -6.65 13.69 25.53
CA LEU A 508 -6.27 14.98 26.08
C LEU A 508 -6.81 16.11 25.19
N ALA A 509 -7.47 17.08 25.80
CA ALA A 509 -8.05 18.21 25.11
C ALA A 509 -7.49 19.54 25.63
N ALA A 510 -7.05 20.42 24.73
CA ALA A 510 -6.79 21.82 25.04
C ALA A 510 -8.07 22.64 24.83
N THR A 511 -8.53 23.32 25.87
CA THR A 511 -9.67 24.23 25.80
C THR A 511 -9.19 25.63 25.42
N PHE A 512 -9.90 26.26 24.47
CA PHE A 512 -9.67 27.63 24.04
C PHE A 512 -10.95 28.44 24.14
N THR A 513 -10.84 29.73 24.48
CA THR A 513 -11.90 30.70 24.24
C THR A 513 -11.72 31.33 22.87
N TYR A 514 -12.82 31.61 22.18
CA TYR A 514 -12.81 32.16 20.84
C TYR A 514 -13.33 33.59 20.81
N GLN A 515 -12.60 34.43 20.09
CA GLN A 515 -12.96 35.80 19.80
C GLN A 515 -12.90 36.05 18.29
N ASN A 516 -13.76 36.94 17.81
CA ASN A 516 -13.86 37.31 16.41
C ASN A 516 -13.56 38.79 16.24
N ARG A 517 -12.78 39.11 15.21
CA ARG A 517 -12.38 40.48 14.91
C ARG A 517 -13.52 41.24 14.26
N LEU A 518 -13.77 42.45 14.69
CA LEU A 518 -14.54 43.45 13.98
C LEU A 518 -13.59 44.57 13.55
N LEU A 519 -13.35 44.68 12.24
CA LEU A 519 -12.58 45.74 11.62
C LEU A 519 -13.52 46.55 10.73
N LEU A 520 -13.52 47.87 10.90
CA LEU A 520 -14.39 48.76 10.15
C LEU A 520 -13.58 49.90 9.51
N SER A 521 -13.56 49.96 8.19
CA SER A 521 -13.09 51.15 7.46
C SER A 521 -14.25 52.13 7.25
N THR A 522 -13.95 53.43 7.29
CA THR A 522 -14.91 54.49 6.95
C THR A 522 -14.40 55.26 5.75
N VAL A 523 -15.24 55.45 4.74
CA VAL A 523 -14.92 56.18 3.51
C VAL A 523 -15.83 57.38 3.38
N GLY A 524 -15.26 58.57 3.12
CA GLY A 524 -15.99 59.83 2.98
C GLY A 524 -16.26 60.55 4.30
N GLY A 525 -17.20 61.50 4.29
CA GLY A 525 -17.52 62.37 5.43
C GLY A 525 -18.59 61.78 6.34
N GLY A 526 -18.18 61.14 7.43
CA GLY A 526 -19.07 60.58 8.43
C GLY A 526 -18.30 59.90 9.55
N SER A 527 -19.02 59.37 10.53
CA SER A 527 -18.46 58.54 11.59
C SER A 527 -19.38 57.36 11.87
N VAL A 528 -18.85 56.32 12.49
CA VAL A 528 -19.66 55.18 12.95
C VAL A 528 -19.53 55.07 14.46
N ALA A 529 -20.67 54.99 15.14
CA ALA A 529 -20.72 54.58 16.55
C ALA A 529 -20.92 53.07 16.62
N ALA A 530 -20.17 52.39 17.50
CA ALA A 530 -20.33 50.97 17.78
C ALA A 530 -20.87 50.78 19.20
N SER A 531 -21.75 49.80 19.41
CA SER A 531 -22.30 49.46 20.72
C SER A 531 -21.29 48.79 21.68
N VAL A 532 -20.06 48.58 21.23
CA VAL A 532 -18.97 47.89 21.93
C VAL A 532 -17.81 48.84 22.19
N VAL A 533 -17.05 48.56 23.25
CA VAL A 533 -15.90 49.36 23.64
C VAL A 533 -14.67 48.99 22.80
N GLY A 534 -13.97 50.01 22.30
CA GLY A 534 -12.70 49.87 21.59
C GLY A 534 -12.72 50.51 20.19
N ASP A 535 -11.56 50.63 19.58
CA ASP A 535 -11.41 51.24 18.26
C ASP A 535 -11.61 50.21 17.14
N VAL A 536 -12.84 50.13 16.63
CA VAL A 536 -13.21 49.24 15.51
C VAL A 536 -12.44 49.54 14.22
N ALA A 537 -11.87 50.73 14.05
CA ALA A 537 -11.07 51.07 12.88
C ALA A 537 -9.67 50.44 12.91
N GLN A 538 -9.15 50.17 14.11
CA GLN A 538 -7.91 49.39 14.30
C GLN A 538 -8.17 47.88 14.39
N GLY A 539 -9.43 47.48 14.47
CA GLY A 539 -9.84 46.10 14.64
C GLY A 539 -9.87 45.68 16.10
N ILE A 540 -11.04 45.29 16.59
CA ILE A 540 -11.21 44.78 17.96
C ILE A 540 -11.62 43.33 17.95
N PHE A 541 -11.15 42.55 18.93
CA PHE A 541 -11.57 41.16 19.11
C PHE A 541 -12.65 41.07 20.18
N LEU A 542 -13.81 40.56 19.78
CA LEU A 542 -14.99 40.42 20.63
C LEU A 542 -15.24 38.94 20.90
N ALA A 543 -15.81 38.60 22.06
CA ALA A 543 -16.17 37.21 22.36
C ALA A 543 -17.10 36.64 21.28
N SER A 544 -16.92 35.36 20.95
CA SER A 544 -17.81 34.73 19.99
C SER A 544 -19.26 34.78 20.49
N GLY A 545 -20.19 35.15 19.61
CA GLY A 545 -21.61 35.32 19.96
C GLY A 545 -21.97 36.70 20.51
N THR A 546 -21.03 37.62 20.70
CA THR A 546 -21.34 39.02 21.07
C THR A 546 -22.23 39.67 20.00
N HIS A 547 -23.32 40.29 20.43
CA HIS A 547 -24.15 41.13 19.57
C HIS A 547 -23.58 42.54 19.48
N VAL A 548 -23.45 43.07 18.27
CA VAL A 548 -22.90 44.39 17.98
C VAL A 548 -23.87 45.18 17.12
N THR A 549 -24.17 46.41 17.52
CA THR A 549 -24.90 47.38 16.70
C THR A 549 -23.93 48.45 16.23
N LEU A 550 -23.87 48.68 14.91
CA LEU A 550 -23.13 49.76 14.29
C LEU A 550 -24.10 50.81 13.77
N THR A 551 -23.90 52.08 14.14
CA THR A 551 -24.75 53.19 13.73
C THR A 551 -23.93 54.23 12.96
N ALA A 552 -24.27 54.41 11.68
CA ALA A 552 -23.65 55.41 10.83
C ALA A 552 -24.20 56.81 11.12
N ASN A 553 -23.29 57.73 11.46
CA ASN A 553 -23.58 59.14 11.70
C ASN A 553 -23.04 59.96 10.54
N THR A 554 -23.94 60.53 9.74
CA THR A 554 -23.60 61.35 8.57
C THR A 554 -23.11 62.72 8.98
N ALA A 555 -21.98 63.18 8.42
CA ALA A 555 -21.55 64.57 8.55
C ALA A 555 -22.41 65.49 7.66
N ASN A 556 -22.44 66.79 7.98
CA ASN A 556 -23.12 67.76 7.14
C ASN A 556 -22.56 67.74 5.70
N GLY A 557 -23.46 67.70 4.71
CA GLY A 557 -23.11 67.61 3.30
C GLY A 557 -22.79 66.19 2.80
N PHE A 558 -23.03 65.15 3.59
CA PHE A 558 -22.85 63.75 3.19
C PHE A 558 -24.12 62.90 3.39
N ILE A 559 -24.27 61.82 2.62
CA ILE A 559 -25.30 60.79 2.78
C ILE A 559 -24.65 59.43 3.06
N PHE A 560 -25.25 58.63 3.93
CA PHE A 560 -24.82 57.25 4.15
C PHE A 560 -25.24 56.35 2.98
N ALA A 561 -24.27 55.89 2.21
CA ALA A 561 -24.49 55.06 1.04
C ALA A 561 -24.63 53.57 1.39
N GLY A 562 -24.22 53.14 2.59
CA GLY A 562 -24.41 51.77 3.05
C GLY A 562 -23.13 51.11 3.55
N TRP A 563 -23.31 49.92 4.09
CA TRP A 563 -22.29 49.00 4.54
C TRP A 563 -21.80 48.12 3.38
N GLY A 564 -20.50 47.85 3.33
CA GLY A 564 -19.85 46.91 2.41
C GLY A 564 -18.81 46.04 3.12
N GLY A 565 -18.06 45.25 2.33
CA GLY A 565 -17.08 44.28 2.84
C GLY A 565 -17.73 42.92 3.08
N ASP A 566 -17.55 42.35 4.27
CA ASP A 566 -18.10 41.04 4.65
C ASP A 566 -19.63 41.03 4.81
N THR A 567 -20.30 42.18 4.68
CA THR A 567 -21.77 42.34 4.70
C THR A 567 -22.19 43.53 3.84
N VAL A 568 -23.37 43.46 3.22
CA VAL A 568 -23.96 44.55 2.43
C VAL A 568 -25.32 44.92 3.02
N ALA A 569 -25.49 46.18 3.40
CA ALA A 569 -26.75 46.71 3.94
C ALA A 569 -26.87 48.22 3.69
N THR A 570 -28.09 48.73 3.55
CA THR A 570 -28.34 50.17 3.29
C THR A 570 -28.92 50.90 4.50
N ALA A 571 -29.40 50.18 5.51
CA ALA A 571 -29.88 50.77 6.75
C ALA A 571 -28.72 51.41 7.53
N ALA A 572 -28.95 52.60 8.10
CA ALA A 572 -27.93 53.32 8.88
C ALA A 572 -27.54 52.60 10.18
N SER A 573 -28.38 51.70 10.67
CA SER A 573 -28.09 50.78 11.77
C SER A 573 -27.86 49.37 11.24
N LEU A 574 -26.78 48.71 11.67
CA LEU A 574 -26.44 47.34 11.31
C LEU A 574 -26.21 46.50 12.57
N ASP A 575 -27.01 45.46 12.74
CA ASP A 575 -26.87 44.50 13.83
C ASP A 575 -26.12 43.24 13.36
N LEU A 576 -25.10 42.86 14.12
CA LEU A 576 -24.22 41.72 13.86
C LEU A 576 -24.17 40.83 15.08
N THR A 577 -24.02 39.52 14.83
CA THR A 577 -23.64 38.56 15.87
C THR A 577 -22.23 38.06 15.53
N MET A 578 -21.28 38.20 16.45
CA MET A 578 -19.87 37.87 16.24
C MET A 578 -19.62 36.36 16.25
N ASN A 579 -20.23 35.61 15.33
CA ASN A 579 -20.01 34.18 15.11
C ASN A 579 -18.83 33.89 14.16
N ARG A 580 -18.38 34.91 13.45
CA ARG A 580 -17.15 34.97 12.65
C ARG A 580 -16.56 36.37 12.73
N GLY A 581 -15.33 36.57 12.26
CA GLY A 581 -14.79 37.92 12.10
C GLY A 581 -15.39 38.64 10.89
N TYR A 582 -15.46 39.96 10.98
CA TYR A 582 -16.01 40.87 9.99
C TYR A 582 -15.01 41.98 9.67
N ASP A 583 -14.69 42.12 8.40
CA ASP A 583 -14.06 43.30 7.82
C ASP A 583 -15.14 44.06 7.04
N LEU A 584 -15.54 45.22 7.55
CA LEU A 584 -16.65 46.02 7.06
C LEU A 584 -16.16 47.37 6.57
N GLU A 585 -16.98 47.98 5.72
CA GLU A 585 -16.76 49.33 5.23
C GLU A 585 -18.05 50.15 5.33
N ALA A 586 -17.99 51.30 6.01
CA ALA A 586 -19.05 52.28 6.03
C ALA A 586 -18.77 53.37 4.98
N ARG A 587 -19.68 53.54 4.01
CA ARG A 587 -19.51 54.54 2.95
C ARG A 587 -20.42 55.75 3.13
N PHE A 588 -19.80 56.93 3.08
CA PHE A 588 -20.45 58.22 3.09
C PHE A 588 -20.11 58.95 1.79
N LEU A 589 -21.12 59.40 1.06
CA LEU A 589 -20.92 60.12 -0.20
C LEU A 589 -21.24 61.59 -0.01
N ALA A 590 -20.42 62.48 -0.55
CA ALA A 590 -20.75 63.90 -0.57
C ALA A 590 -22.07 64.09 -1.33
N VAL A 591 -23.00 64.84 -0.76
CA VAL A 591 -24.33 65.04 -1.35
C VAL A 591 -24.17 65.83 -2.64
N VAL A 592 -24.56 65.22 -3.74
CA VAL A 592 -24.73 65.90 -5.02
C VAL A 592 -26.22 66.09 -5.25
N GLN A 593 -26.64 67.32 -5.51
CA GLN A 593 -28.03 67.62 -5.83
C GLN A 593 -28.36 67.04 -7.22
N VAL A 594 -29.37 66.18 -7.25
CA VAL A 594 -29.88 65.58 -8.48
C VAL A 594 -31.39 65.72 -8.48
N ALA A 595 -31.94 66.37 -9.51
CA ALA A 595 -33.38 66.37 -9.72
C ALA A 595 -33.81 65.00 -10.24
N ALA A 596 -34.82 64.39 -9.61
CA ALA A 596 -35.34 63.08 -10.03
C ALA A 596 -35.77 63.07 -11.51
N SER A 597 -36.30 64.19 -12.01
CA SER A 597 -36.64 64.39 -13.43
C SER A 597 -35.43 64.30 -14.35
N ASP A 598 -34.28 64.84 -13.93
CA ASP A 598 -33.06 64.82 -14.74
C ASP A 598 -32.43 63.44 -14.75
N ALA A 599 -32.46 62.72 -13.62
CA ALA A 599 -32.00 61.33 -13.56
C ALA A 599 -32.86 60.37 -14.42
N VAL A 600 -34.18 60.60 -14.47
CA VAL A 600 -35.09 59.86 -15.37
C VAL A 600 -34.81 60.23 -16.84
N SER A 601 -34.63 61.52 -17.15
CA SER A 601 -34.33 62.00 -18.51
C SER A 601 -33.05 61.36 -19.06
N ASP A 602 -32.01 61.28 -18.22
CA ASP A 602 -30.71 60.72 -18.59
C ASP A 602 -30.80 59.24 -18.93
N LEU A 603 -31.48 58.47 -18.08
CA LEU A 603 -31.73 57.04 -18.29
C LEU A 603 -32.57 56.76 -19.56
N LEU A 604 -33.49 57.67 -19.91
CA LEU A 604 -34.36 57.56 -21.09
C LEU A 604 -33.70 58.09 -22.39
N GLY A 605 -32.38 58.35 -22.38
CA GLY A 605 -31.63 58.72 -23.59
C GLY A 605 -31.65 60.22 -23.91
N THR A 606 -31.98 61.06 -22.93
CA THR A 606 -31.88 62.53 -23.01
C THR A 606 -30.97 63.03 -21.88
N PRO A 607 -29.63 62.93 -22.03
CA PRO A 607 -28.68 63.17 -20.95
C PRO A 607 -28.78 64.58 -20.36
N LYS A 608 -28.89 64.68 -19.05
CA LYS A 608 -28.98 65.93 -18.28
C LYS A 608 -28.10 65.93 -17.04
N LEU A 609 -27.64 64.77 -16.58
CA LEU A 609 -26.72 64.59 -15.49
C LEU A 609 -25.29 64.84 -15.95
N SER A 610 -24.56 65.63 -15.17
CA SER A 610 -23.10 65.71 -15.25
C SER A 610 -22.45 64.37 -14.90
N ASP A 611 -21.17 64.20 -15.29
CA ASP A 611 -20.39 63.01 -14.93
C ASP A 611 -20.32 62.78 -13.41
N VAL A 612 -20.26 63.87 -12.64
CA VAL A 612 -20.25 63.85 -11.17
C VAL A 612 -21.59 63.32 -10.62
N GLN A 613 -22.71 63.74 -11.20
CA GLN A 613 -24.04 63.27 -10.81
C GLN A 613 -24.26 61.80 -11.17
N ARG A 614 -23.83 61.36 -12.36
CA ARG A 614 -23.87 59.94 -12.76
C ARG A 614 -23.03 59.08 -11.83
N THR A 615 -21.81 59.52 -11.52
CA THR A 615 -20.91 58.81 -10.58
C THR A 615 -21.50 58.74 -9.17
N PHE A 616 -22.11 59.82 -8.69
CA PHE A 616 -22.78 59.83 -7.38
C PHE A 616 -23.93 58.83 -7.30
N LEU A 617 -24.78 58.75 -8.33
CA LEU A 617 -25.90 57.82 -8.37
C LEU A 617 -25.44 56.35 -8.48
N ASP A 618 -24.46 56.05 -9.33
CA ASP A 618 -23.84 54.72 -9.40
C ASP A 618 -23.26 54.28 -8.05
N GLN A 619 -22.53 55.17 -7.37
CA GLN A 619 -21.96 54.90 -6.04
C GLN A 619 -23.02 54.68 -4.95
N LEU A 620 -24.17 55.36 -5.05
CA LEU A 620 -25.32 55.22 -4.15
C LEU A 620 -26.15 53.96 -4.43
N GLY A 621 -26.07 53.46 -5.66
CA GLY A 621 -26.79 52.32 -6.21
C GLY A 621 -25.97 51.03 -6.27
N ASN A 622 -25.86 50.44 -7.47
CA ASN A 622 -25.32 49.09 -7.66
C ASN A 622 -23.80 49.05 -7.92
N ARG A 623 -23.17 50.21 -8.17
CA ARG A 623 -21.72 50.39 -8.32
C ARG A 623 -21.10 49.55 -9.44
N ASN A 624 -21.79 49.42 -10.57
CA ASN A 624 -21.24 48.73 -11.73
C ASN A 624 -20.38 49.66 -12.62
N GLY A 625 -20.23 50.93 -12.23
CA GLY A 625 -19.42 51.92 -12.91
C GLY A 625 -20.16 52.71 -13.99
N VAL A 626 -21.47 52.49 -14.15
CA VAL A 626 -22.32 53.15 -15.14
C VAL A 626 -23.67 53.47 -14.51
N PHE A 627 -24.11 54.73 -14.63
CA PHE A 627 -25.46 55.09 -14.19
C PHE A 627 -26.53 54.31 -14.98
N ASP A 628 -27.29 53.47 -14.29
CA ASP A 628 -28.32 52.63 -14.88
C ASP A 628 -29.65 52.61 -14.09
N VAL A 629 -30.56 51.73 -14.52
CA VAL A 629 -31.89 51.59 -13.92
C VAL A 629 -31.80 51.19 -12.44
N GLY A 630 -30.81 50.37 -12.07
CA GLY A 630 -30.57 49.92 -10.70
C GLY A 630 -30.20 51.08 -9.77
N ASP A 631 -29.43 52.05 -10.25
CA ASP A 631 -29.06 53.24 -9.49
C ASP A 631 -30.24 54.18 -9.29
N LEU A 632 -31.03 54.38 -10.34
CA LEU A 632 -32.23 55.19 -10.27
C LEU A 632 -33.26 54.57 -9.29
N LEU A 633 -33.43 53.25 -9.32
CA LEU A 633 -34.27 52.55 -8.34
C LEU A 633 -33.73 52.66 -6.92
N ALA A 634 -32.41 52.61 -6.72
CA ALA A 634 -31.80 52.80 -5.41
C ALA A 634 -32.02 54.22 -4.87
N MET A 635 -31.99 55.24 -5.74
CA MET A 635 -32.31 56.63 -5.40
C MET A 635 -33.76 56.75 -4.91
N TYR A 636 -34.74 56.25 -5.67
CA TYR A 636 -36.16 56.31 -5.28
C TYR A 636 -36.46 55.57 -3.97
N ARG A 637 -35.85 54.39 -3.76
CA ARG A 637 -35.99 53.65 -2.50
C ARG A 637 -35.50 54.44 -1.29
N ARG A 638 -34.52 55.32 -1.46
CA ARG A 638 -33.96 56.14 -0.38
C ARG A 638 -34.76 57.40 -0.09
N THR A 639 -35.38 58.01 -1.12
CA THR A 639 -36.26 59.17 -0.92
C THR A 639 -37.64 58.75 -0.39
N GLY A 640 -37.96 57.45 -0.41
CA GLY A 640 -39.27 56.93 -0.02
C GLY A 640 -40.34 57.19 -1.08
N GLU A 641 -39.95 57.67 -2.26
CA GLU A 641 -40.83 57.98 -3.38
C GLU A 641 -41.03 56.74 -4.26
N LEU A 642 -42.21 56.64 -4.87
CA LEU A 642 -42.49 55.59 -5.84
C LEU A 642 -41.77 55.91 -7.16
N ALA A 643 -40.95 54.97 -7.65
CA ALA A 643 -40.34 55.09 -8.96
C ALA A 643 -41.44 55.18 -10.05
N PRO A 644 -41.33 56.08 -11.04
CA PRO A 644 -42.26 56.17 -12.14
C PRO A 644 -42.43 54.84 -12.88
N GLN A 645 -43.64 54.54 -13.36
CA GLN A 645 -43.96 53.26 -13.98
C GLN A 645 -43.04 52.91 -15.16
N ALA A 646 -42.63 53.91 -15.96
CA ALA A 646 -41.66 53.72 -17.05
C ALA A 646 -40.28 53.22 -16.58
N VAL A 647 -39.82 53.65 -15.40
CA VAL A 647 -38.56 53.20 -14.78
C VAL A 647 -38.70 51.76 -14.26
N VAL A 648 -39.85 51.44 -13.66
CA VAL A 648 -40.16 50.09 -13.18
C VAL A 648 -40.24 49.10 -14.36
N GLU A 649 -40.88 49.49 -15.47
CA GLU A 649 -40.95 48.69 -16.69
C GLU A 649 -39.59 48.51 -17.37
N ALA A 650 -38.74 49.54 -17.38
CA ALA A 650 -37.35 49.43 -17.85
C ALA A 650 -36.51 48.46 -16.99
N ALA A 651 -36.71 48.46 -15.67
CA ALA A 651 -36.02 47.54 -14.75
C ALA A 651 -36.44 46.08 -14.93
N LEU A 652 -37.72 45.86 -15.22
CA LEU A 652 -38.28 44.53 -15.52
C LEU A 652 -37.76 43.98 -16.85
N ARG A 653 -37.44 44.84 -17.82
CA ARG A 653 -36.79 44.45 -19.08
C ARG A 653 -35.29 44.20 -18.96
N ALA A 654 -34.61 44.87 -18.02
CA ALA A 654 -33.16 44.77 -17.79
C ALA A 654 -32.76 43.65 -16.82
N SER A 655 -33.69 43.07 -16.04
CA SER A 655 -33.40 41.95 -15.14
C SER A 655 -33.23 40.63 -15.92
N PRO A 656 -32.11 39.90 -15.80
CA PRO A 656 -32.02 38.56 -16.34
C PRO A 656 -33.04 37.65 -15.63
N ARG A 657 -33.82 36.88 -16.41
CA ARG A 657 -34.67 35.82 -15.87
C ARG A 657 -33.83 34.94 -14.93
N ARG A 658 -34.19 34.88 -13.65
CA ARG A 658 -33.70 33.83 -12.74
C ARG A 658 -34.17 32.48 -13.29
N THR A 659 -33.32 31.79 -14.03
CA THR A 659 -33.38 30.33 -14.11
C THR A 659 -32.99 29.82 -12.73
N GLY A 660 -33.94 29.21 -12.05
CA GLY A 660 -33.66 28.52 -10.79
C GLY A 660 -32.80 27.31 -11.07
N GLU A 661 -31.55 27.35 -10.64
CA GLU A 661 -30.79 26.15 -10.30
C GLU A 661 -29.91 26.44 -9.07
N GLY A 662 -29.69 25.37 -8.32
CA GLY A 662 -29.31 25.33 -6.91
C GLY A 662 -27.97 25.95 -6.56
N ARG A 663 -27.98 26.49 -5.34
CA ARG A 663 -26.89 26.91 -4.46
C ARG A 663 -25.76 25.88 -4.28
N PRO A 664 -24.54 26.30 -3.89
CA PRO A 664 -23.72 25.58 -2.92
C PRO A 664 -24.23 25.76 -1.48
#